data_AF-A0A7V2F0S9-F1
#
_entry.id   AF-A0A7V2F0S9-F1
#
_cell.length_a   1.000
_cell.length_b   1.000
_cell.length_c   1.000
_cell.angle_alpha   90.00
_cell.angle_beta   90.00
_cell.angle_gamma   90.00
#
_symmetry.space_group_name_H-M   'P 1'
#
loop_
_entity.id
_entity.type
_entity.pdbx_description
1 polymer ?
#
loop_
_entity_poly.entity_id
_entity_poly.type
_entity_poly.pdbx_seq_one_letter_code
_entity_poly.pdbx_strand_id
1 'polypeptide(L)'
;MLNIFLEYIEGCPDTGKLASLKQVFASGEALPVQQVKRFSRLLNSRYGTRLYNLYGPTEAAIDVSYFDCPEGQEVNTVPIGKPIDNIKLYILDKNNVPQPIGVPGELHISGVGLARGYLNKPELTAEKFVPNPFKAVDSVQCTIYSEKSNESINLEGIHKDNNCILSIVNCKLASNDCQLSTVNCKLYKTGDLARWLPDGNIEYLGRLDHQVKIRGFRIELGEVEAQLLKHENVKEALVVSKTNVKDDSYLCAYIVSDMELTVQELREHMQKELPEYMIPSYFIQLENLPLSQNGKVDRKALPEPDSSTKTGVAYTAPDSEVERQLAEVWKEVLLIDRIGVDDDFFEIGGNSLYTVKLRLQMEKIGLKIDTADIFKHKTIKKMASLFSMDGGDNTVNDNGHVMYIPIDKVEEKEYYPLSASQLRMFIQYQMDKDGISNNMNHAFKMNMEFDRDRLKEAVEKLIERHETLRASFELLDGQPVQRIHRNIEFNLEYQELHGTTEDVDRIIHEFIRPFDLSKPPLFRLKLVKLNSPGAAPVYFLIEDRHHIICDGISDTILIRELNDIYEGKPLPEVKVQYKDYIAWEEKQLQGNGLQEKKQFWLEHLKGALPVLNLPADYPRPPVFNAAGDTVRVYLDRAAADGLHNLASKNGVTLYAVFLAAYNLLLSKYSGQDDIIVGAPIAARNHADIYNTIGIFMNMLALRSHPSSEKSLSEFLKETGDNFLKAIKNQDYPFVQLVEELSIQRDISRNAVYDVMLTLQNFNMGDIEADGMDISRYYYRLKSVQCDINLVIFETGEGFHFEINYYSGLFKRETIERFGNHFLNALKAILSNPQAKLCEIDILSEGEKKQILFDFNNTKAEYQRDKTIHQLFEEQVEGTPDDNAVIFEDSCMTYRELNEKANRLARVLRSNGIGRDSIVAMMVERSMEMSIGLMAVLKAGGAYLPVSPEYPQDRIAYMLEDSGARILLTQNTIDNVQLTIDNEKPIKIIDLKDQNIYNGDGSNLDIINMPTDLAYVIYTSGSTGKPKGAMIEHRSLVNRLNWMQKKYPIGKGDVILQKTPYTFDVSVWELFWWSLQGASVCFLIPGGEKDPVEIIKAIEKQNVTT
;
A
#
# COMPACT_ATOMS: atom_id res chain seq x y z
N MET A 1 23.14 19.11 -3.43
CA MET A 1 24.08 20.03 -4.14
C MET A 1 23.48 20.80 -5.33
N LEU A 2 22.80 20.14 -6.29
CA LEU A 2 22.36 20.74 -7.57
C LEU A 2 21.65 22.11 -7.45
N ASN A 3 20.82 22.32 -6.42
CA ASN A 3 20.15 23.61 -6.21
C ASN A 3 21.11 24.81 -6.12
N ILE A 4 22.25 24.70 -5.42
CA ILE A 4 23.22 25.80 -5.23
C ILE A 4 23.83 26.23 -6.57
N PHE A 5 24.11 25.24 -7.44
CA PHE A 5 24.60 25.47 -8.80
C PHE A 5 23.55 26.20 -9.65
N LEU A 6 22.28 25.78 -9.57
CA LEU A 6 21.18 26.44 -10.28
C LEU A 6 20.86 27.85 -9.73
N GLU A 7 21.06 28.11 -8.44
CA GLU A 7 20.93 29.43 -7.82
C GLU A 7 21.98 30.40 -8.36
N TYR A 8 23.24 29.97 -8.40
CA TYR A 8 24.32 30.79 -8.96
C TYR A 8 24.11 31.09 -10.45
N ILE A 9 23.72 30.07 -11.24
CA ILE A 9 23.46 30.23 -12.69
C ILE A 9 22.31 31.20 -12.95
N GLU A 10 21.27 31.19 -12.14
CA GLU A 10 20.12 32.11 -12.28
C GLU A 10 20.48 33.57 -11.95
N GLY A 11 21.50 33.79 -11.11
CA GLY A 11 22.08 35.12 -10.86
C GLY A 11 23.15 35.56 -11.86
N CYS A 12 23.60 34.68 -12.77
CA CYS A 12 24.71 34.96 -13.68
C CYS A 12 24.22 35.56 -15.02
N PRO A 13 24.71 36.74 -15.46
CA PRO A 13 24.31 37.34 -16.72
C PRO A 13 24.92 36.67 -17.96
N ASP A 14 26.04 35.93 -17.80
CA ASP A 14 26.67 35.15 -18.87
C ASP A 14 26.68 33.67 -18.52
N THR A 15 25.70 32.94 -19.04
CA THR A 15 25.64 31.48 -18.96
C THR A 15 26.25 30.78 -20.18
N GLY A 16 26.75 31.53 -21.18
CA GLY A 16 27.31 30.96 -22.41
C GLY A 16 28.52 30.04 -22.16
N LYS A 17 29.22 30.31 -21.06
CA LYS A 17 30.29 29.50 -20.44
C LYS A 17 29.93 28.02 -20.19
N LEU A 18 28.64 27.67 -20.19
CA LEU A 18 28.14 26.31 -19.95
C LEU A 18 27.75 25.55 -21.24
N ALA A 19 27.96 26.13 -22.42
CA ALA A 19 27.55 25.54 -23.69
C ALA A 19 28.29 24.23 -24.07
N SER A 20 29.40 23.88 -23.40
CA SER A 20 30.06 22.58 -23.55
C SER A 20 29.34 21.44 -22.83
N LEU A 21 28.56 21.75 -21.79
CA LEU A 21 27.97 20.77 -20.88
C LEU A 21 26.79 20.04 -21.52
N LYS A 22 27.01 18.78 -21.91
CA LYS A 22 26.04 17.94 -22.62
C LYS A 22 25.10 17.20 -21.66
N GLN A 23 25.61 16.80 -20.51
CA GLN A 23 24.93 15.91 -19.57
C GLN A 23 25.21 16.32 -18.13
N VAL A 24 24.26 16.08 -17.22
CA VAL A 24 24.42 16.23 -15.76
C VAL A 24 23.72 15.05 -15.07
N PHE A 25 24.41 14.45 -14.11
CA PHE A 25 23.90 13.34 -13.30
C PHE A 25 23.59 13.80 -11.88
N ALA A 26 22.42 13.43 -11.37
CA ALA A 26 22.03 13.55 -9.96
C ALA A 26 21.86 12.14 -9.38
N SER A 27 22.45 11.87 -8.22
CA SER A 27 22.31 10.61 -7.47
C SER A 27 22.55 10.87 -5.97
N GLY A 28 22.25 9.88 -5.12
CA GLY A 28 22.45 9.89 -3.67
C GLY A 28 21.39 10.63 -2.84
N GLU A 29 20.60 11.51 -3.45
CA GLU A 29 19.50 12.25 -2.82
C GLU A 29 18.26 12.26 -3.74
N ALA A 30 17.05 12.30 -3.17
CA ALA A 30 15.82 12.37 -3.97
C ALA A 30 15.70 13.72 -4.71
N LEU A 31 15.72 13.68 -6.05
CA LEU A 31 15.70 14.87 -6.91
C LEU A 31 14.32 15.56 -6.94
N PRO A 32 14.16 16.81 -6.45
CA PRO A 32 12.86 17.47 -6.44
C PRO A 32 12.44 17.98 -7.82
N VAL A 33 11.14 17.86 -8.15
CA VAL A 33 10.52 18.38 -9.39
C VAL A 33 10.87 19.86 -9.64
N GLN A 34 10.94 20.68 -8.59
CA GLN A 34 11.31 22.09 -8.71
C GLN A 34 12.73 22.28 -9.26
N GLN A 35 13.68 21.41 -8.88
CA GLN A 35 15.05 21.45 -9.42
C GLN A 35 15.09 20.98 -10.88
N VAL A 36 14.27 19.99 -11.26
CA VAL A 36 14.14 19.56 -12.67
C VAL A 36 13.57 20.69 -13.55
N LYS A 37 12.45 21.32 -13.13
CA LYS A 37 11.85 22.47 -13.84
C LYS A 37 12.83 23.65 -13.93
N ARG A 38 13.59 23.92 -12.86
CA ARG A 38 14.63 24.96 -12.81
C ARG A 38 15.80 24.67 -13.75
N PHE A 39 16.32 23.44 -13.74
CA PHE A 39 17.36 22.96 -14.64
C PHE A 39 16.93 23.08 -16.10
N SER A 40 15.70 22.64 -16.42
CA SER A 40 15.19 22.63 -17.79
C SER A 40 15.22 24.04 -18.40
N ARG A 41 14.66 25.03 -17.67
CA ARG A 41 14.65 26.45 -18.04
C ARG A 41 16.05 27.09 -18.16
N LEU A 42 17.03 26.67 -17.36
CA LEU A 42 18.35 27.31 -17.27
C LEU A 42 19.40 26.69 -18.20
N LEU A 43 19.34 25.38 -18.45
CA LEU A 43 20.39 24.65 -19.19
C LEU A 43 19.82 23.86 -20.38
N ASN A 44 18.82 23.01 -20.17
CA ASN A 44 18.26 22.15 -21.22
C ASN A 44 17.71 22.98 -22.40
N SER A 45 16.80 23.94 -22.16
CA SER A 45 16.23 24.79 -23.20
C SER A 45 17.18 25.88 -23.74
N ARG A 46 18.42 25.97 -23.23
CA ARG A 46 19.44 26.91 -23.73
C ARG A 46 20.57 26.24 -24.51
N TYR A 47 20.99 25.06 -24.07
CA TYR A 47 22.21 24.37 -24.53
C TYR A 47 21.98 22.90 -24.91
N GLY A 48 20.75 22.39 -24.75
CA GLY A 48 20.43 20.97 -24.98
C GLY A 48 20.91 20.03 -23.86
N THR A 49 21.50 20.57 -22.78
CA THR A 49 22.02 19.79 -21.64
C THR A 49 20.94 18.87 -21.06
N ARG A 50 21.24 17.59 -20.89
CA ARG A 50 20.33 16.61 -20.29
C ARG A 50 20.56 16.45 -18.80
N LEU A 51 19.49 16.13 -18.07
CA LEU A 51 19.53 15.82 -16.63
C LEU A 51 19.07 14.37 -16.42
N TYR A 52 19.88 13.61 -15.70
CA TYR A 52 19.60 12.23 -15.36
C TYR A 52 19.46 12.07 -13.86
N ASN A 53 18.35 11.50 -13.42
CA ASN A 53 18.19 11.04 -12.04
C ASN A 53 18.64 9.58 -11.98
N LEU A 54 19.69 9.29 -11.23
CA LEU A 54 20.17 7.94 -10.97
C LEU A 54 19.90 7.56 -9.51
N TYR A 55 19.88 6.27 -9.22
CA TYR A 55 19.72 5.76 -7.87
C TYR A 55 20.47 4.45 -7.70
N GLY A 56 21.21 4.33 -6.61
CA GLY A 56 21.61 3.05 -6.04
C GLY A 56 22.30 3.17 -4.67
N PRO A 57 22.35 2.07 -3.91
CA PRO A 57 23.18 1.95 -2.72
C PRO A 57 24.60 1.47 -3.07
N THR A 58 25.58 1.80 -2.23
CA THR A 58 26.98 1.35 -2.36
C THR A 58 27.09 -0.17 -2.49
N GLU A 59 26.22 -0.90 -1.78
CA GLU A 59 26.05 -2.34 -1.79
C GLU A 59 25.64 -2.95 -3.16
N ALA A 60 25.33 -2.12 -4.16
CA ALA A 60 24.94 -2.55 -5.50
C ALA A 60 25.71 -1.84 -6.65
N ALA A 61 26.93 -1.36 -6.36
CA ALA A 61 27.85 -0.73 -7.32
C ALA A 61 27.32 0.57 -7.96
N ILE A 62 27.29 1.62 -7.14
CA ILE A 62 26.97 3.01 -7.50
C ILE A 62 25.49 3.24 -7.80
N ASP A 63 25.01 2.89 -8.99
CA ASP A 63 23.63 3.12 -9.42
C ASP A 63 23.07 1.87 -10.08
N VAL A 64 21.79 1.58 -9.79
CA VAL A 64 21.04 0.41 -10.25
C VAL A 64 19.84 0.77 -11.12
N SER A 65 19.36 2.01 -11.06
CA SER A 65 18.30 2.52 -11.92
C SER A 65 18.58 3.94 -12.42
N TYR A 66 17.88 4.33 -13.49
CA TYR A 66 18.01 5.65 -14.11
C TYR A 66 16.68 6.17 -14.67
N PHE A 67 16.53 7.50 -14.66
CA PHE A 67 15.44 8.24 -15.30
C PHE A 67 16.00 9.41 -16.12
N ASP A 68 15.63 9.49 -17.40
CA ASP A 68 15.92 10.59 -18.32
C ASP A 68 14.88 11.69 -18.07
N CYS A 69 15.29 12.82 -17.46
CA CYS A 69 14.34 13.85 -17.04
C CYS A 69 13.77 14.55 -18.27
N PRO A 70 12.44 14.51 -18.51
CA PRO A 70 11.87 14.91 -19.80
C PRO A 70 11.96 16.41 -20.04
N GLU A 71 12.27 16.78 -21.28
CA GLU A 71 12.27 18.16 -21.76
C GLU A 71 10.83 18.73 -21.75
N GLY A 72 10.63 19.85 -21.06
CA GLY A 72 9.39 20.64 -21.08
C GLY A 72 8.13 20.01 -20.46
N GLN A 73 8.16 18.76 -19.99
CA GLN A 73 6.99 18.09 -19.43
C GLN A 73 6.77 18.41 -17.94
N GLU A 74 5.50 18.51 -17.54
CA GLU A 74 5.14 18.59 -16.12
C GLU A 74 5.12 17.19 -15.49
N VAL A 75 6.23 16.83 -14.83
CA VAL A 75 6.30 15.64 -13.96
C VAL A 75 5.86 16.03 -12.54
N ASN A 76 4.92 15.29 -11.94
CA ASN A 76 4.40 15.58 -10.59
C ASN A 76 5.33 15.06 -9.48
N THR A 77 6.09 14.02 -9.78
CA THR A 77 7.15 13.42 -8.96
C THR A 77 8.32 13.04 -9.89
N VAL A 78 9.51 12.77 -9.35
CA VAL A 78 10.67 12.34 -10.16
C VAL A 78 10.96 10.87 -9.87
N PRO A 79 10.71 9.94 -10.81
CA PRO A 79 11.04 8.54 -10.64
C PRO A 79 12.55 8.31 -10.46
N ILE A 80 12.92 7.25 -9.74
CA ILE A 80 14.27 6.66 -9.81
C ILE A 80 14.42 5.78 -11.08
N GLY A 81 13.32 5.51 -11.77
CA GLY A 81 13.29 5.09 -13.16
C GLY A 81 13.45 3.59 -13.37
N LYS A 82 14.20 3.19 -14.40
CA LYS A 82 14.29 1.79 -14.88
C LYS A 82 15.61 1.13 -14.49
N PRO A 83 15.65 -0.18 -14.24
CA PRO A 83 16.90 -0.88 -13.96
C PRO A 83 17.92 -0.78 -15.12
N ILE A 84 19.21 -0.79 -14.78
CA ILE A 84 20.33 -0.78 -15.74
C ILE A 84 20.72 -2.19 -16.21
N ASP A 85 21.63 -2.29 -17.19
CA ASP A 85 22.13 -3.57 -17.72
C ASP A 85 22.52 -4.56 -16.61
N ASN A 86 22.04 -5.79 -16.73
CA ASN A 86 22.27 -6.92 -15.82
C ASN A 86 21.88 -6.70 -14.35
N ILE A 87 21.05 -5.69 -14.06
CA ILE A 87 20.41 -5.46 -12.75
C ILE A 87 18.91 -5.73 -12.85
N LYS A 88 18.32 -6.26 -11.77
CA LYS A 88 16.88 -6.47 -11.62
C LYS A 88 16.40 -5.86 -10.31
N LEU A 89 15.22 -5.27 -10.34
CA LEU A 89 14.61 -4.56 -9.22
C LEU A 89 13.23 -5.18 -8.93
N TYR A 90 12.91 -5.35 -7.66
CA TYR A 90 11.66 -5.96 -7.20
C TYR A 90 11.04 -5.11 -6.10
N ILE A 91 9.74 -4.86 -6.18
CA ILE A 91 8.96 -4.21 -5.12
C ILE A 91 8.22 -5.32 -4.37
N LEU A 92 8.60 -5.56 -3.12
CA LEU A 92 8.13 -6.72 -2.34
C LEU A 92 7.41 -6.30 -1.05
N ASP A 93 6.47 -7.13 -0.59
CA ASP A 93 5.81 -6.97 0.72
C ASP A 93 6.67 -7.51 1.89
N LYS A 94 6.13 -7.46 3.12
CA LYS A 94 6.75 -7.98 4.35
C LYS A 94 7.07 -9.50 4.30
N ASN A 95 6.50 -10.23 3.35
CA ASN A 95 6.63 -11.68 3.16
C ASN A 95 7.50 -12.06 1.94
N ASN A 96 8.07 -11.08 1.22
CA ASN A 96 8.76 -11.22 -0.07
C ASN A 96 7.84 -11.56 -1.26
N VAL A 97 6.54 -11.27 -1.19
CA VAL A 97 5.59 -11.39 -2.31
C VAL A 97 5.67 -10.14 -3.20
N PRO A 98 5.68 -10.26 -4.54
CA PRO A 98 5.69 -9.11 -5.45
C PRO A 98 4.44 -8.23 -5.31
N GLN A 99 4.63 -6.92 -5.22
CA GLN A 99 3.52 -5.97 -5.11
C GLN A 99 2.90 -5.61 -6.48
N PRO A 100 1.57 -5.34 -6.55
CA PRO A 100 0.92 -4.87 -7.77
C PRO A 100 1.44 -3.54 -8.32
N ILE A 101 1.22 -3.30 -9.62
CA ILE A 101 1.58 -2.03 -10.27
C ILE A 101 0.79 -0.87 -9.66
N GLY A 102 1.51 0.07 -9.04
CA GLY A 102 1.00 1.19 -8.25
C GLY A 102 1.12 1.00 -6.73
N VAL A 103 1.33 -0.22 -6.22
CA VAL A 103 1.36 -0.54 -4.78
C VAL A 103 2.79 -0.41 -4.21
N PRO A 104 2.98 0.28 -3.07
CA PRO A 104 4.27 0.37 -2.37
C PRO A 104 4.78 -0.95 -1.79
N GLY A 105 6.10 -1.11 -1.77
CA GLY A 105 6.80 -2.20 -1.09
C GLY A 105 8.28 -1.90 -0.92
N GLU A 106 9.01 -2.79 -0.24
CA GLU A 106 10.46 -2.67 -0.07
C GLU A 106 11.17 -2.98 -1.39
N LEU A 107 12.04 -2.06 -1.81
CA LEU A 107 12.86 -2.19 -3.01
C LEU A 107 14.00 -3.20 -2.77
N HIS A 108 14.03 -4.25 -3.57
CA HIS A 108 15.06 -5.28 -3.55
C HIS A 108 15.83 -5.31 -4.87
N ILE A 109 17.15 -5.50 -4.79
CA ILE A 109 18.07 -5.43 -5.94
C ILE A 109 18.70 -6.80 -6.19
N SER A 110 18.81 -7.24 -7.45
CA SER A 110 19.49 -8.48 -7.86
C SER A 110 20.37 -8.21 -9.08
N GLY A 111 21.43 -9.00 -9.28
CA GLY A 111 22.26 -8.96 -10.48
C GLY A 111 23.71 -8.58 -10.20
N VAL A 112 24.49 -8.35 -11.25
CA VAL A 112 25.97 -8.34 -11.16
C VAL A 112 26.57 -7.12 -10.45
N GLY A 113 25.78 -6.07 -10.23
CA GLY A 113 26.17 -4.92 -9.41
C GLY A 113 26.26 -5.21 -7.91
N LEU A 114 25.60 -6.27 -7.42
CA LEU A 114 25.60 -6.59 -6.00
C LEU A 114 27.01 -6.85 -5.47
N ALA A 115 27.34 -6.20 -4.35
CA ALA A 115 28.57 -6.41 -3.61
C ALA A 115 28.75 -7.87 -3.20
N ARG A 116 30.01 -8.29 -3.02
CA ARG A 116 30.36 -9.57 -2.41
C ARG A 116 29.75 -9.70 -1.00
N GLY A 117 29.70 -8.57 -0.29
CA GLY A 117 29.06 -8.38 1.01
C GLY A 117 29.61 -7.17 1.76
N TYR A 118 29.37 -7.14 3.07
CA TYR A 118 30.04 -6.22 3.99
C TYR A 118 31.35 -6.81 4.52
N LEU A 119 32.43 -6.03 4.44
CA LEU A 119 33.74 -6.42 4.94
C LEU A 119 33.66 -6.76 6.44
N ASN A 120 34.21 -7.93 6.80
CA ASN A 120 34.26 -8.49 8.15
C ASN A 120 32.91 -8.58 8.89
N LYS A 121 31.77 -8.57 8.17
CA LYS A 121 30.41 -8.60 8.75
C LYS A 121 29.53 -9.64 8.05
N PRO A 122 29.82 -10.96 8.21
CA PRO A 122 29.13 -12.03 7.51
C PRO A 122 27.66 -12.19 7.91
N GLU A 123 27.32 -11.99 9.19
CA GLU A 123 25.92 -12.08 9.68
C GLU A 123 25.02 -11.02 9.04
N LEU A 124 25.45 -9.75 9.07
CA LEU A 124 24.76 -8.64 8.40
C LEU A 124 24.73 -8.82 6.88
N THR A 125 25.74 -9.47 6.29
CA THR A 125 25.73 -9.84 4.88
C THR A 125 24.65 -10.89 4.58
N ALA A 126 24.45 -11.89 5.45
CA ALA A 126 23.38 -12.86 5.31
C ALA A 126 21.98 -12.25 5.54
N GLU A 127 21.87 -11.26 6.45
CA GLU A 127 20.64 -10.51 6.70
C GLU A 127 20.22 -9.64 5.50
N LYS A 128 21.17 -8.93 4.87
CA LYS A 128 20.86 -8.00 3.77
C LYS A 128 20.94 -8.61 2.38
N PHE A 129 21.78 -9.62 2.14
CA PHE A 129 21.96 -10.25 0.82
C PHE A 129 21.32 -11.65 0.80
N VAL A 130 19.99 -11.68 0.91
CA VAL A 130 19.15 -12.89 1.02
C VAL A 130 19.07 -13.68 -0.31
N PRO A 131 18.66 -14.96 -0.31
CA PRO A 131 18.45 -15.72 -1.56
C PRO A 131 17.33 -15.11 -2.43
N ASN A 132 17.54 -15.01 -3.75
CA ASN A 132 16.50 -14.58 -4.69
C ASN A 132 15.54 -15.75 -4.99
N PRO A 133 14.21 -15.65 -4.77
CA PRO A 133 13.26 -16.71 -5.10
C PRO A 133 12.81 -16.68 -6.58
N PHE A 134 12.92 -15.55 -7.29
CA PHE A 134 12.35 -15.32 -8.63
C PHE A 134 13.25 -15.80 -9.78
N LYS A 135 14.03 -16.86 -9.57
CA LYS A 135 15.07 -17.31 -10.51
C LYS A 135 14.48 -17.96 -11.76
N ALA A 136 14.50 -17.22 -12.87
CA ALA A 136 14.72 -17.86 -14.16
C ALA A 136 16.15 -18.44 -14.16
N VAL A 137 16.27 -19.77 -14.33
CA VAL A 137 17.57 -20.46 -14.34
C VAL A 137 18.21 -20.33 -15.72
N ASP A 138 18.71 -19.13 -16.01
CA ASP A 138 19.79 -18.97 -16.98
C ASP A 138 21.02 -19.74 -16.47
N SER A 139 21.68 -20.45 -17.38
CA SER A 139 22.72 -21.44 -17.09
C SER A 139 23.76 -20.99 -16.06
N VAL A 140 23.82 -21.69 -14.92
CA VAL A 140 24.86 -21.46 -13.90
C VAL A 140 26.19 -22.01 -14.41
N GLN A 141 27.06 -21.14 -14.91
CA GLN A 141 28.49 -21.44 -15.05
C GLN A 141 29.11 -21.45 -13.64
N CYS A 142 29.29 -22.66 -13.08
CA CYS A 142 30.01 -22.84 -11.83
C CYS A 142 31.50 -23.06 -12.14
N THR A 143 32.32 -22.02 -12.01
CA THR A 143 33.78 -22.16 -12.01
C THR A 143 34.25 -22.55 -10.61
N ILE A 144 34.80 -23.77 -10.47
CA ILE A 144 35.49 -24.20 -9.25
C ILE A 144 36.99 -23.92 -9.45
N TYR A 145 37.62 -23.27 -8.47
CA TYR A 145 39.05 -22.95 -8.48
C TYR A 145 39.76 -23.72 -7.36
N SER A 146 40.95 -24.25 -7.66
CA SER A 146 41.77 -25.04 -6.74
C SER A 146 43.07 -24.29 -6.42
N GLU A 147 43.18 -23.73 -5.21
CA GLU A 147 44.41 -23.04 -4.75
C GLU A 147 45.65 -23.95 -4.78
N LYS A 148 45.47 -25.28 -4.72
CA LYS A 148 46.56 -26.27 -4.71
C LYS A 148 47.03 -26.72 -6.10
N SER A 149 46.23 -26.52 -7.15
CA SER A 149 46.62 -26.87 -8.53
C SER A 149 46.64 -25.68 -9.50
N ASN A 150 46.11 -24.52 -9.11
CA ASN A 150 45.98 -23.32 -9.95
C ASN A 150 45.13 -23.56 -11.22
N GLU A 151 44.24 -24.55 -11.17
CA GLU A 151 43.32 -24.91 -12.25
C GLU A 151 41.90 -24.41 -11.96
N SER A 152 41.18 -24.04 -13.02
CA SER A 152 39.77 -23.71 -13.00
C SER A 152 38.96 -24.75 -13.77
N ILE A 153 37.91 -25.29 -13.14
CA ILE A 153 36.97 -26.22 -13.76
C ILE A 153 35.64 -25.49 -13.97
N ASN A 154 35.29 -25.22 -15.23
CA ASN A 154 33.97 -24.72 -15.59
C ASN A 154 32.98 -25.88 -15.68
N LEU A 155 32.00 -25.90 -14.78
CA LEU A 155 30.84 -26.79 -14.86
C LEU A 155 29.74 -26.12 -15.68
N GLU A 156 29.51 -26.64 -16.89
CA GLU A 156 28.40 -26.22 -17.76
C GLU A 156 27.32 -27.32 -17.84
N GLY A 157 26.07 -26.92 -18.07
CA GLY A 157 25.00 -27.85 -18.45
C GLY A 157 24.21 -28.55 -17.34
N ILE A 158 24.27 -28.09 -16.08
CA ILE A 158 23.40 -28.65 -15.01
C ILE A 158 21.94 -28.25 -15.27
N HIS A 159 21.16 -29.16 -15.86
CA HIS A 159 19.75 -28.97 -16.15
C HIS A 159 18.81 -29.41 -15.02
N LYS A 160 17.63 -28.78 -15.02
CA LYS A 160 16.41 -29.03 -14.23
C LYS A 160 16.35 -30.40 -13.52
N ASP A 161 16.67 -30.43 -12.23
CA ASP A 161 15.98 -31.29 -11.27
C ASP A 161 16.15 -30.76 -9.83
N ASN A 162 15.10 -30.83 -9.02
CA ASN A 162 15.07 -30.18 -7.68
C ASN A 162 16.03 -30.82 -6.65
N ASN A 163 16.67 -31.94 -6.98
CA ASN A 163 17.66 -32.61 -6.13
C ASN A 163 19.07 -31.99 -6.19
N CYS A 164 19.36 -31.07 -7.12
CA CYS A 164 20.73 -30.56 -7.31
C CYS A 164 21.32 -29.78 -6.12
N ILE A 165 20.50 -29.28 -5.19
CA ILE A 165 21.00 -28.66 -3.95
C ILE A 165 21.70 -29.69 -3.05
N LEU A 166 21.24 -30.95 -3.05
CA LEU A 166 21.83 -32.04 -2.26
C LEU A 166 23.06 -32.68 -2.92
N SER A 167 23.23 -32.59 -4.23
CA SER A 167 24.40 -33.17 -4.92
C SER A 167 25.65 -32.29 -4.78
N ILE A 168 25.51 -30.97 -4.81
CA ILE A 168 26.63 -30.03 -4.61
C ILE A 168 27.23 -30.18 -3.20
N VAL A 169 26.39 -30.33 -2.17
CA VAL A 169 26.81 -30.56 -0.77
C VAL A 169 27.58 -31.87 -0.58
N ASN A 170 27.44 -32.85 -1.50
CA ASN A 170 28.12 -34.15 -1.43
C ASN A 170 29.46 -34.21 -2.19
N CYS A 171 29.97 -33.09 -2.70
CA CYS A 171 31.28 -33.06 -3.37
C CYS A 171 32.42 -33.22 -2.34
N LYS A 172 33.09 -34.39 -2.35
CA LYS A 172 34.18 -34.76 -1.42
C LYS A 172 35.49 -33.95 -1.55
N LEU A 173 35.46 -32.81 -2.25
CA LEU A 173 36.58 -31.87 -2.41
C LEU A 173 36.42 -30.60 -1.55
N ALA A 174 35.34 -30.48 -0.76
CA ALA A 174 35.10 -29.35 0.12
C ALA A 174 36.08 -29.32 1.32
N SER A 175 37.28 -28.75 1.13
CA SER A 175 37.90 -27.93 2.18
C SER A 175 37.19 -26.57 2.25
N ASN A 176 37.47 -25.78 3.29
CA ASN A 176 36.68 -24.60 3.67
C ASN A 176 36.76 -23.41 2.68
N ASP A 177 37.52 -23.55 1.59
CA ASP A 177 38.06 -22.44 0.79
C ASP A 177 37.33 -22.26 -0.56
N CYS A 178 36.30 -23.07 -0.83
CA CYS A 178 35.60 -23.12 -2.13
C CYS A 178 34.55 -21.99 -2.29
N GLN A 179 34.98 -20.79 -2.68
CA GLN A 179 34.09 -19.65 -2.94
C GLN A 179 33.30 -19.76 -4.25
N LEU A 180 32.07 -20.27 -4.18
CA LEU A 180 31.14 -20.28 -5.32
C LEU A 180 30.56 -18.88 -5.62
N SER A 181 31.10 -18.23 -6.66
CA SER A 181 30.63 -16.95 -7.21
C SER A 181 29.15 -17.02 -7.65
N THR A 182 28.24 -16.62 -6.76
CA THR A 182 26.78 -16.77 -6.90
C THR A 182 26.03 -15.43 -6.84
N VAL A 183 26.65 -14.35 -7.33
CA VAL A 183 26.10 -12.97 -7.25
C VAL A 183 24.71 -12.84 -7.90
N ASN A 184 24.48 -13.49 -9.06
CA ASN A 184 23.17 -13.52 -9.73
C ASN A 184 22.08 -14.33 -8.98
N CYS A 185 22.35 -14.85 -7.78
CA CYS A 185 21.42 -15.68 -7.00
C CYS A 185 20.88 -15.02 -5.73
N LYS A 186 21.21 -13.75 -5.45
CA LYS A 186 20.82 -13.01 -4.24
C LYS A 186 19.91 -11.80 -4.53
N LEU A 187 19.17 -11.37 -3.51
CA LEU A 187 18.53 -10.05 -3.42
C LEU A 187 19.23 -9.24 -2.32
N TYR A 188 19.54 -7.98 -2.58
CA TYR A 188 19.92 -7.00 -1.55
C TYR A 188 18.69 -6.24 -1.05
N LYS A 189 18.51 -6.22 0.27
CA LYS A 189 17.47 -5.49 1.01
C LYS A 189 17.89 -4.04 1.25
N THR A 190 17.29 -3.09 0.55
CA THR A 190 17.66 -1.66 0.66
C THR A 190 17.16 -1.00 1.95
N GLY A 191 16.01 -1.44 2.48
CA GLY A 191 15.26 -0.69 3.49
C GLY A 191 14.56 0.56 2.95
N ASP A 192 14.47 0.72 1.62
CA ASP A 192 13.78 1.82 0.95
C ASP A 192 12.41 1.37 0.41
N LEU A 193 11.41 2.24 0.55
CA LEU A 193 10.04 2.05 0.08
C LEU A 193 9.90 2.64 -1.33
N ALA A 194 9.33 1.88 -2.26
CA ALA A 194 9.13 2.31 -3.64
C ALA A 194 7.91 1.62 -4.28
N ARG A 195 7.48 2.06 -5.46
CA ARG A 195 6.42 1.39 -6.26
C ARG A 195 6.71 1.38 -7.76
N TRP A 196 6.19 0.36 -8.44
CA TRP A 196 6.15 0.30 -9.92
C TRP A 196 5.11 1.26 -10.49
N LEU A 197 5.49 1.99 -11.53
CA LEU A 197 4.59 2.73 -12.41
C LEU A 197 4.22 1.85 -13.64
N PRO A 198 3.07 2.08 -14.31
CA PRO A 198 2.61 1.21 -15.42
C PRO A 198 3.53 1.16 -16.64
N ASP A 199 4.39 2.16 -16.81
CA ASP A 199 5.38 2.23 -17.88
C ASP A 199 6.69 1.47 -17.56
N GLY A 200 6.82 0.90 -16.36
CA GLY A 200 8.03 0.21 -15.88
C GLY A 200 9.11 1.13 -15.32
N ASN A 201 8.79 2.39 -14.98
CA ASN A 201 9.61 3.20 -14.08
C ASN A 201 9.27 2.88 -12.60
N ILE A 202 10.20 3.16 -11.68
CA ILE A 202 10.01 3.03 -10.23
C ILE A 202 9.98 4.42 -9.58
N GLU A 203 8.98 4.66 -8.72
CA GLU A 203 8.87 5.85 -7.88
C GLU A 203 9.38 5.56 -6.47
N TYR A 204 10.22 6.45 -5.93
CA TYR A 204 10.79 6.37 -4.58
C TYR A 204 9.90 7.08 -3.55
N LEU A 205 9.69 6.46 -2.39
CA LEU A 205 8.73 6.89 -1.37
C LEU A 205 9.33 7.13 0.03
N GLY A 206 10.63 6.86 0.23
CA GLY A 206 11.34 7.08 1.49
C GLY A 206 11.97 5.81 2.09
N ARG A 207 12.32 5.85 3.38
CA ARG A 207 12.92 4.73 4.12
C ARG A 207 11.98 4.09 5.13
N LEU A 208 12.16 2.79 5.36
CA LEU A 208 11.37 1.97 6.27
C LEU A 208 11.75 2.12 7.75
N ASP A 209 12.99 2.51 8.07
CA ASP A 209 13.57 2.39 9.41
C ASP A 209 13.28 3.58 10.38
N HIS A 210 12.28 4.41 10.07
CA HIS A 210 11.95 5.64 10.80
C HIS A 210 10.76 5.57 11.78
N GLN A 211 10.39 4.41 12.37
CA GLN A 211 9.49 4.37 13.54
C GLN A 211 9.34 3.01 14.26
N VAL A 212 9.15 3.07 15.59
CA VAL A 212 8.33 2.15 16.41
C VAL A 212 7.62 2.98 17.50
N LYS A 213 6.41 2.60 17.92
CA LYS A 213 5.59 3.28 18.93
C LYS A 213 4.91 2.27 19.87
N ILE A 214 4.83 2.57 21.17
CA ILE A 214 4.03 1.85 22.16
C ILE A 214 3.08 2.84 22.82
N ARG A 215 1.76 2.55 22.81
CA ARG A 215 0.69 3.45 23.29
C ARG A 215 0.77 4.89 22.71
N GLY A 216 1.29 5.02 21.49
CA GLY A 216 1.52 6.29 20.79
C GLY A 216 2.88 6.95 21.03
N PHE A 217 3.61 6.57 22.09
CA PHE A 217 4.89 7.16 22.49
C PHE A 217 6.09 6.27 22.14
N ARG A 218 7.30 6.82 22.22
CA ARG A 218 8.58 6.12 22.01
C ARG A 218 9.21 5.81 23.39
N ILE A 219 9.60 4.57 23.63
CA ILE A 219 10.05 4.08 24.95
C ILE A 219 11.28 3.18 24.74
N GLU A 220 12.34 3.40 25.53
CA GLU A 220 13.56 2.58 25.53
C GLU A 220 13.59 1.74 26.83
N LEU A 221 13.55 0.41 26.73
CA LEU A 221 13.27 -0.47 27.90
C LEU A 221 14.34 -0.41 29.01
N GLY A 222 15.61 -0.19 28.66
CA GLY A 222 16.72 -0.15 29.62
C GLY A 222 16.66 1.02 30.61
N GLU A 223 15.93 2.10 30.29
CA GLU A 223 15.68 3.22 31.20
C GLU A 223 14.79 2.79 32.39
N VAL A 224 13.83 1.91 32.11
CA VAL A 224 12.91 1.33 33.10
C VAL A 224 13.62 0.31 34.00
N GLU A 225 14.51 -0.50 33.42
CA GLU A 225 15.39 -1.43 34.16
C GLU A 225 16.34 -0.67 35.10
N ALA A 226 16.98 0.39 34.60
CA ALA A 226 17.91 1.22 35.38
C ALA A 226 17.24 1.93 36.57
N GLN A 227 15.96 2.31 36.47
CA GLN A 227 15.23 2.90 37.60
C GLN A 227 14.88 1.88 38.68
N LEU A 228 14.56 0.64 38.31
CA LEU A 228 14.27 -0.45 39.26
C LEU A 228 15.50 -0.81 40.10
N LEU A 229 16.69 -0.82 39.48
CA LEU A 229 17.97 -1.06 40.16
C LEU A 229 18.39 0.05 41.14
N LYS A 230 17.69 1.20 41.19
CA LYS A 230 17.89 2.22 42.23
C LYS A 230 17.16 1.91 43.55
N HIS A 231 16.31 0.88 43.61
CA HIS A 231 15.59 0.52 44.83
C HIS A 231 16.48 -0.30 45.76
N GLU A 232 16.61 0.11 47.03
CA GLU A 232 17.64 -0.36 47.97
C GLU A 232 17.71 -1.89 48.18
N ASN A 233 16.60 -2.60 47.91
CA ASN A 233 16.49 -4.06 48.06
C ASN A 233 16.49 -4.85 46.73
N VAL A 234 16.49 -4.20 45.56
CA VAL A 234 16.47 -4.87 44.25
C VAL A 234 17.91 -5.15 43.78
N LYS A 235 18.24 -6.42 43.57
CA LYS A 235 19.57 -6.86 43.11
C LYS A 235 19.69 -6.92 41.60
N GLU A 236 18.67 -7.47 40.94
CA GLU A 236 18.58 -7.60 39.49
C GLU A 236 17.17 -7.23 39.04
N ALA A 237 17.06 -6.61 37.87
CA ALA A 237 15.79 -6.24 37.25
C ALA A 237 15.87 -6.43 35.73
N LEU A 238 14.77 -6.92 35.15
CA LEU A 238 14.60 -7.16 33.72
C LEU A 238 13.19 -6.71 33.33
N VAL A 239 13.06 -5.85 32.32
CA VAL A 239 11.75 -5.38 31.82
C VAL A 239 11.56 -5.85 30.39
N VAL A 240 10.51 -6.65 30.16
CA VAL A 240 10.14 -7.14 28.84
C VAL A 240 8.76 -6.64 28.45
N SER A 241 8.60 -6.25 27.20
CA SER A 241 7.27 -6.06 26.61
C SER A 241 6.68 -7.44 26.31
N LYS A 242 5.52 -7.75 26.87
CA LYS A 242 4.68 -8.89 26.50
C LYS A 242 3.39 -8.37 25.86
N THR A 243 2.77 -9.16 25.00
CA THR A 243 1.39 -8.94 24.53
C THR A 243 0.46 -9.89 25.28
N ASN A 244 -0.76 -9.42 25.59
CA ASN A 244 -1.79 -10.29 26.16
C ASN A 244 -2.59 -11.00 25.04
N VAL A 245 -3.60 -11.77 25.40
CA VAL A 245 -4.50 -12.49 24.45
C VAL A 245 -5.42 -11.55 23.63
N LYS A 246 -5.07 -10.25 23.54
CA LYS A 246 -5.71 -9.20 22.74
C LYS A 246 -4.70 -8.26 22.05
N ASP A 247 -3.42 -8.65 21.98
CA ASP A 247 -2.30 -7.89 21.39
C ASP A 247 -2.00 -6.50 22.02
N ASP A 248 -2.60 -6.18 23.17
CA ASP A 248 -2.18 -5.01 23.97
C ASP A 248 -0.75 -5.22 24.47
N SER A 249 0.19 -4.42 23.98
CA SER A 249 1.57 -4.40 24.46
C SER A 249 1.65 -3.81 25.87
N TYR A 250 2.12 -4.62 26.82
CA TYR A 250 2.27 -4.26 28.21
C TYR A 250 3.70 -4.57 28.70
N LEU A 251 4.21 -3.73 29.60
CA LEU A 251 5.51 -3.93 30.22
C LEU A 251 5.37 -4.87 31.43
N CYS A 252 6.23 -5.88 31.50
CA CYS A 252 6.33 -6.83 32.61
C CYS A 252 7.74 -6.79 33.20
N ALA A 253 7.84 -6.47 34.48
CA ALA A 253 9.11 -6.47 35.21
C ALA A 253 9.33 -7.76 35.97
N TYR A 254 10.51 -8.34 35.80
CA TYR A 254 11.01 -9.47 36.58
C TYR A 254 12.14 -8.95 37.46
N ILE A 255 12.05 -9.19 38.78
CA ILE A 255 13.00 -8.65 39.76
C ILE A 255 13.52 -9.74 40.70
N VAL A 256 14.74 -9.54 41.21
CA VAL A 256 15.37 -10.40 42.21
C VAL A 256 15.67 -9.57 43.45
N SER A 257 15.25 -10.06 44.62
CA SER A 257 15.45 -9.44 45.93
C SER A 257 15.48 -10.51 47.02
N ASP A 258 16.29 -10.29 48.07
CA ASP A 258 16.39 -11.17 49.25
C ASP A 258 15.17 -11.05 50.19
N MET A 259 14.34 -10.00 49.99
CA MET A 259 13.10 -9.79 50.75
C MET A 259 11.92 -9.71 49.78
N GLU A 260 10.74 -10.10 50.24
CA GLU A 260 9.50 -10.00 49.47
C GLU A 260 9.13 -8.50 49.31
N LEU A 261 9.08 -8.01 48.06
CA LEU A 261 8.78 -6.61 47.75
C LEU A 261 7.38 -6.48 47.16
N THR A 262 6.57 -5.57 47.70
CA THR A 262 5.21 -5.40 47.16
C THR A 262 5.23 -4.65 45.83
N VAL A 263 4.30 -5.03 44.95
CA VAL A 263 4.05 -4.36 43.66
C VAL A 263 3.79 -2.85 43.84
N GLN A 264 3.23 -2.46 44.99
CA GLN A 264 2.95 -1.07 45.31
C GLN A 264 4.21 -0.27 45.67
N GLU A 265 5.10 -0.79 46.54
CA GLU A 265 6.37 -0.12 46.88
C GLU A 265 7.25 0.11 45.65
N LEU A 266 7.33 -0.89 44.76
CA LEU A 266 8.07 -0.80 43.50
C LEU A 266 7.48 0.25 42.55
N ARG A 267 6.15 0.29 42.43
CA ARG A 267 5.44 1.29 41.61
C ARG A 267 5.60 2.70 42.18
N GLU A 268 5.47 2.88 43.50
CA GLU A 268 5.68 4.15 44.19
C GLU A 268 7.15 4.63 44.15
N HIS A 269 8.11 3.71 44.07
CA HIS A 269 9.52 4.05 43.81
C HIS A 269 9.74 4.55 42.39
N MET A 270 9.18 3.86 41.38
CA MET A 270 9.33 4.26 39.97
C MET A 270 8.61 5.57 39.64
N GLN A 271 7.42 5.80 40.21
CA GLN A 271 6.61 7.03 40.01
C GLN A 271 7.31 8.32 40.47
N LYS A 272 8.42 8.23 41.22
CA LYS A 272 9.20 9.41 41.64
C LYS A 272 10.02 10.03 40.50
N GLU A 273 10.42 9.25 39.49
CA GLU A 273 11.25 9.74 38.38
C GLU A 273 10.79 9.29 36.97
N LEU A 274 9.88 8.31 36.85
CA LEU A 274 9.35 7.85 35.55
C LEU A 274 7.85 8.17 35.38
N PRO A 275 7.40 8.58 34.18
CA PRO A 275 5.99 8.80 33.88
C PRO A 275 5.21 7.48 33.79
N GLU A 276 3.92 7.53 34.12
CA GLU A 276 3.07 6.35 34.32
C GLU A 276 3.05 5.34 33.16
N TYR A 277 3.17 5.80 31.91
CA TYR A 277 3.17 4.91 30.74
C TYR A 277 4.47 4.09 30.55
N MET A 278 5.55 4.46 31.23
CA MET A 278 6.80 3.67 31.29
C MET A 278 6.79 2.62 32.42
N ILE A 279 5.77 2.61 33.28
CA ILE A 279 5.73 1.75 34.46
C ILE A 279 5.16 0.37 34.10
N PRO A 280 5.83 -0.73 34.51
CA PRO A 280 5.34 -2.09 34.31
C PRO A 280 3.89 -2.28 34.79
N SER A 281 3.10 -2.90 33.91
CA SER A 281 1.71 -3.29 34.19
C SER A 281 1.67 -4.48 35.15
N TYR A 282 2.68 -5.36 35.09
CA TYR A 282 2.89 -6.49 35.98
C TYR A 282 4.32 -6.49 36.53
N PHE A 283 4.48 -6.97 37.76
CA PHE A 283 5.77 -7.19 38.43
C PHE A 283 5.77 -8.62 38.98
N ILE A 284 6.84 -9.36 38.73
CA ILE A 284 7.00 -10.77 39.11
C ILE A 284 8.36 -10.92 39.80
N GLN A 285 8.36 -11.16 41.11
CA GLN A 285 9.58 -11.46 41.85
C GLN A 285 10.01 -12.91 41.62
N LEU A 286 11.30 -13.11 41.40
CA LEU A 286 11.95 -14.40 41.21
C LEU A 286 13.12 -14.55 42.20
N GLU A 287 13.43 -15.77 42.62
CA GLU A 287 14.58 -16.03 43.50
C GLU A 287 15.92 -15.73 42.81
N ASN A 288 16.00 -15.96 41.49
CA ASN A 288 17.10 -15.59 40.60
C ASN A 288 16.53 -15.41 39.17
N LEU A 289 17.18 -14.65 38.29
CA LEU A 289 16.84 -14.64 36.87
C LEU A 289 17.29 -15.96 36.20
N PRO A 290 16.46 -16.61 35.36
CA PRO A 290 16.84 -17.85 34.68
C PRO A 290 17.96 -17.59 33.67
N LEU A 291 19.10 -18.27 33.80
CA LEU A 291 20.24 -18.12 32.88
C LEU A 291 20.31 -19.28 31.87
N SER A 292 20.55 -18.91 30.61
CA SER A 292 20.97 -19.84 29.55
C SER A 292 22.37 -20.39 29.81
N GLN A 293 22.74 -21.48 29.11
CA GLN A 293 24.06 -22.15 29.24
C GLN A 293 25.28 -21.23 29.00
N ASN A 294 25.09 -20.07 28.37
CA ASN A 294 26.13 -19.08 28.11
C ASN A 294 26.15 -17.92 29.13
N GLY A 295 25.47 -18.04 30.28
CA GLY A 295 25.47 -17.04 31.35
C GLY A 295 24.66 -15.76 31.05
N LYS A 296 23.74 -15.82 30.09
CA LYS A 296 22.83 -14.70 29.74
C LYS A 296 21.38 -15.08 30.06
N VAL A 297 20.56 -14.13 30.52
CA VAL A 297 19.17 -14.37 30.94
C VAL A 297 18.31 -14.95 29.81
N ASP A 298 17.65 -16.08 30.07
CA ASP A 298 16.74 -16.75 29.14
C ASP A 298 15.31 -16.19 29.27
N ARG A 299 14.97 -15.27 28.37
CA ARG A 299 13.68 -14.58 28.35
C ARG A 299 12.50 -15.47 27.96
N LYS A 300 12.72 -16.73 27.51
CA LYS A 300 11.63 -17.67 27.16
C LYS A 300 11.14 -18.51 28.35
N ALA A 301 11.86 -18.52 29.47
CA ALA A 301 11.50 -19.28 30.67
C ALA A 301 10.53 -18.54 31.63
N LEU A 302 9.76 -17.55 31.14
CA LEU A 302 9.00 -16.60 31.97
C LEU A 302 7.46 -16.75 31.79
N PRO A 303 6.66 -17.03 32.85
CA PRO A 303 5.29 -17.61 32.80
C PRO A 303 4.11 -16.71 32.29
N GLU A 304 2.91 -17.32 32.09
CA GLU A 304 1.66 -16.80 31.41
C GLU A 304 0.29 -17.37 31.96
N PRO A 305 -0.94 -16.87 31.57
CA PRO A 305 -2.31 -17.27 32.05
C PRO A 305 -3.41 -17.70 30.98
N ASP A 306 -4.59 -18.30 31.33
CA ASP A 306 -5.46 -19.18 30.41
C ASP A 306 -7.03 -19.39 30.67
N SER A 307 -7.86 -19.97 29.72
CA SER A 307 -9.14 -20.82 29.81
C SER A 307 -10.17 -20.89 28.57
N SER A 308 -11.16 -21.86 28.48
CA SER A 308 -11.91 -22.28 27.18
C SER A 308 -13.37 -22.95 27.19
N THR A 309 -14.02 -23.35 26.03
CA THR A 309 -15.38 -24.09 25.89
C THR A 309 -15.79 -24.70 24.46
N LYS A 310 -16.90 -25.51 24.22
CA LYS A 310 -17.36 -26.07 22.86
C LYS A 310 -18.77 -26.82 22.65
N THR A 311 -19.32 -26.87 21.38
CA THR A 311 -20.34 -27.82 20.67
C THR A 311 -21.88 -27.87 21.00
N GLY A 312 -22.92 -28.40 20.23
CA GLY A 312 -23.16 -29.01 18.85
C GLY A 312 -24.60 -29.66 18.56
N VAL A 313 -24.92 -30.27 17.37
CA VAL A 313 -26.03 -31.28 16.97
C VAL A 313 -27.34 -30.85 16.14
N ALA A 314 -28.19 -31.79 15.60
CA ALA A 314 -29.07 -31.78 14.37
C ALA A 314 -30.59 -32.28 14.40
N TYR A 315 -31.22 -32.53 13.21
CA TYR A 315 -32.68 -32.61 12.77
C TYR A 315 -33.79 -33.42 13.52
N THR A 316 -35.02 -32.85 13.58
CA THR A 316 -36.31 -33.39 14.10
C THR A 316 -37.54 -32.79 13.35
N ALA A 317 -38.80 -33.21 13.62
CA ALA A 317 -40.05 -32.66 13.05
C ALA A 317 -40.92 -31.88 14.08
N PRO A 318 -41.88 -31.02 13.66
CA PRO A 318 -42.67 -30.17 14.58
C PRO A 318 -43.65 -30.93 15.46
N ASP A 319 -43.70 -30.60 16.76
CA ASP A 319 -44.60 -31.23 17.73
C ASP A 319 -45.60 -30.21 18.29
N SER A 320 -45.11 -29.05 18.76
CA SER A 320 -45.90 -27.98 19.39
C SER A 320 -46.59 -27.04 18.38
N GLU A 321 -47.60 -26.30 18.85
CA GLU A 321 -48.36 -25.37 18.01
C GLU A 321 -47.51 -24.17 17.52
N VAL A 322 -46.59 -23.68 18.36
CA VAL A 322 -45.64 -22.62 17.97
C VAL A 322 -44.70 -23.11 16.88
N GLU A 323 -44.20 -24.36 16.97
CA GLU A 323 -43.35 -24.93 15.91
C GLU A 323 -44.12 -25.10 14.59
N ARG A 324 -45.42 -25.39 14.62
CA ARG A 324 -46.26 -25.44 13.40
C ARG A 324 -46.46 -24.06 12.79
N GLN A 325 -46.78 -23.06 13.61
CA GLN A 325 -46.93 -21.68 13.14
C GLN A 325 -45.63 -21.14 12.53
N LEU A 326 -44.49 -21.40 13.19
CA LEU A 326 -43.17 -21.07 12.64
C LEU A 326 -42.88 -21.85 11.35
N ALA A 327 -43.24 -23.13 11.26
CA ALA A 327 -43.06 -23.92 10.04
C ALA A 327 -43.85 -23.35 8.86
N GLU A 328 -45.15 -23.03 9.02
CA GLU A 328 -45.94 -22.43 7.93
C GLU A 328 -45.40 -21.04 7.53
N VAL A 329 -45.00 -20.20 8.50
CA VAL A 329 -44.34 -18.91 8.19
C VAL A 329 -43.04 -19.13 7.42
N TRP A 330 -42.23 -20.12 7.77
CA TRP A 330 -41.01 -20.44 7.02
C TRP A 330 -41.33 -20.90 5.59
N LYS A 331 -42.40 -21.66 5.35
CA LYS A 331 -42.84 -22.03 3.99
C LYS A 331 -43.23 -20.79 3.18
N GLU A 332 -44.00 -19.85 3.73
CA GLU A 332 -44.35 -18.59 3.05
C GLU A 332 -43.13 -17.70 2.78
N VAL A 333 -42.12 -17.75 3.67
CA VAL A 333 -40.89 -16.96 3.55
C VAL A 333 -39.99 -17.52 2.46
N LEU A 334 -39.72 -18.83 2.48
CA LEU A 334 -38.72 -19.52 1.67
C LEU A 334 -39.27 -20.20 0.40
N LEU A 335 -40.59 -20.39 0.30
CA LEU A 335 -41.29 -21.09 -0.79
C LEU A 335 -40.89 -22.58 -0.92
N ILE A 336 -40.78 -23.28 0.22
CA ILE A 336 -40.40 -24.70 0.31
C ILE A 336 -41.53 -25.49 0.99
N ASP A 337 -42.02 -26.57 0.36
CA ASP A 337 -43.21 -27.31 0.83
C ASP A 337 -43.03 -28.05 2.18
N ARG A 338 -41.79 -28.39 2.54
CA ARG A 338 -41.47 -29.28 3.67
C ARG A 338 -40.24 -28.81 4.45
N ILE A 339 -40.45 -28.55 5.73
CA ILE A 339 -39.44 -28.05 6.67
C ILE A 339 -39.64 -28.77 8.02
N GLY A 340 -38.56 -29.13 8.70
CA GLY A 340 -38.53 -29.69 10.06
C GLY A 340 -37.81 -28.79 11.06
N VAL A 341 -37.83 -29.16 12.34
CA VAL A 341 -37.52 -28.21 13.42
C VAL A 341 -36.06 -28.11 13.85
N ASP A 342 -35.19 -29.01 13.38
CA ASP A 342 -33.75 -28.73 13.36
C ASP A 342 -33.16 -28.63 11.93
N ASP A 343 -33.98 -28.23 10.94
CA ASP A 343 -33.46 -27.61 9.70
C ASP A 343 -32.89 -26.21 10.05
N ASP A 344 -31.71 -25.90 9.53
CA ASP A 344 -31.12 -24.56 9.66
C ASP A 344 -31.64 -23.63 8.57
N PHE A 345 -32.27 -22.53 8.99
CA PHE A 345 -32.88 -21.52 8.12
C PHE A 345 -31.98 -21.09 6.96
N PHE A 346 -30.67 -20.99 7.22
CA PHE A 346 -29.68 -20.50 6.25
C PHE A 346 -29.13 -21.62 5.36
N GLU A 347 -29.14 -22.87 5.83
CA GLU A 347 -28.79 -24.03 4.99
C GLU A 347 -29.91 -24.34 3.97
N ILE A 348 -31.17 -24.08 4.32
CA ILE A 348 -32.33 -24.25 3.42
C ILE A 348 -32.70 -23.00 2.59
N GLY A 349 -31.74 -22.11 2.33
CA GLY A 349 -31.91 -20.96 1.41
C GLY A 349 -32.34 -19.64 2.04
N GLY A 350 -32.45 -19.56 3.37
CA GLY A 350 -32.65 -18.31 4.10
C GLY A 350 -31.45 -17.38 3.96
N ASN A 351 -31.73 -16.10 3.70
CA ASN A 351 -30.73 -15.03 3.58
C ASN A 351 -31.15 -13.81 4.42
N SER A 352 -30.35 -12.73 4.43
CA SER A 352 -30.66 -11.54 5.24
C SER A 352 -32.00 -10.87 4.91
N LEU A 353 -32.45 -10.90 3.64
CA LEU A 353 -33.76 -10.37 3.24
C LEU A 353 -34.88 -11.28 3.73
N TYR A 354 -34.72 -12.59 3.58
CA TYR A 354 -35.66 -13.57 4.14
C TYR A 354 -35.66 -13.60 5.67
N THR A 355 -34.57 -13.20 6.33
CA THR A 355 -34.52 -13.02 7.79
C THR A 355 -35.44 -11.87 8.21
N VAL A 356 -35.42 -10.74 7.49
CA VAL A 356 -36.37 -9.63 7.71
C VAL A 356 -37.79 -10.06 7.36
N LYS A 357 -38.02 -10.70 6.20
CA LYS A 357 -39.35 -11.22 5.79
C LYS A 357 -39.91 -12.18 6.85
N LEU A 358 -39.10 -13.09 7.38
CA LEU A 358 -39.45 -14.01 8.47
C LEU A 358 -39.87 -13.24 9.72
N ARG A 359 -39.02 -12.31 10.20
CA ARG A 359 -39.31 -11.51 11.39
C ARG A 359 -40.64 -10.74 11.25
N LEU A 360 -40.89 -10.14 10.09
CA LEU A 360 -42.11 -9.38 9.80
C LEU A 360 -43.36 -10.25 9.62
N GLN A 361 -43.22 -11.50 9.16
CA GLN A 361 -44.33 -12.46 9.14
C GLN A 361 -44.61 -13.02 10.54
N MET A 362 -43.58 -13.28 11.35
CA MET A 362 -43.71 -13.70 12.74
C MET A 362 -44.37 -12.60 13.61
N GLU A 363 -44.01 -11.33 13.41
CA GLU A 363 -44.66 -10.19 14.08
C GLU A 363 -46.18 -10.13 13.84
N LYS A 364 -46.65 -10.48 12.62
CA LYS A 364 -48.10 -10.52 12.29
C LYS A 364 -48.87 -11.61 13.05
N ILE A 365 -48.21 -12.71 13.42
CA ILE A 365 -48.80 -13.77 14.26
C ILE A 365 -48.49 -13.58 15.75
N GLY A 366 -47.98 -12.41 16.15
CA GLY A 366 -47.70 -12.05 17.54
C GLY A 366 -46.36 -12.54 18.10
N LEU A 367 -45.53 -13.21 17.29
CA LEU A 367 -44.22 -13.74 17.71
C LEU A 367 -43.10 -12.74 17.37
N LYS A 368 -42.73 -11.88 18.33
CA LYS A 368 -41.58 -10.98 18.15
C LYS A 368 -40.26 -11.72 18.40
N ILE A 369 -39.31 -11.61 17.48
CA ILE A 369 -37.94 -12.14 17.59
C ILE A 369 -36.95 -11.10 17.08
N ASP A 370 -35.76 -11.02 17.68
CA ASP A 370 -34.67 -10.20 17.15
C ASP A 370 -34.03 -10.86 15.92
N THR A 371 -33.63 -10.06 14.93
CA THR A 371 -32.90 -10.52 13.73
C THR A 371 -31.66 -11.35 14.11
N ALA A 372 -30.93 -10.92 15.15
CA ALA A 372 -29.76 -11.63 15.67
C ALA A 372 -30.11 -12.97 16.33
N ASP A 373 -31.29 -13.09 16.94
CA ASP A 373 -31.75 -14.33 17.53
C ASP A 373 -32.27 -15.32 16.46
N ILE A 374 -32.70 -14.87 15.28
CA ILE A 374 -32.85 -15.75 14.11
C ILE A 374 -31.49 -16.35 13.68
N PHE A 375 -30.41 -15.57 13.65
CA PHE A 375 -29.06 -16.05 13.33
C PHE A 375 -28.44 -16.97 14.41
N LYS A 376 -28.96 -16.97 15.64
CA LYS A 376 -28.49 -17.77 16.79
C LYS A 376 -29.34 -19.01 17.01
N HIS A 377 -30.66 -18.84 16.99
CA HIS A 377 -31.68 -19.89 17.08
C HIS A 377 -32.08 -20.34 15.68
N LYS A 378 -31.09 -20.75 14.87
CA LYS A 378 -31.23 -20.98 13.43
C LYS A 378 -32.25 -22.03 12.99
N THR A 379 -32.93 -22.71 13.92
CA THR A 379 -33.89 -23.79 13.63
C THR A 379 -35.21 -23.57 14.35
N ILE A 380 -36.34 -24.03 13.79
CA ILE A 380 -37.67 -23.76 14.35
C ILE A 380 -37.80 -24.20 15.82
N LYS A 381 -37.21 -25.33 16.23
CA LYS A 381 -37.21 -25.83 17.61
C LYS A 381 -36.52 -24.85 18.58
N LYS A 382 -35.38 -24.30 18.13
CA LYS A 382 -34.60 -23.31 18.87
C LYS A 382 -35.32 -21.97 18.93
N MET A 383 -36.12 -21.62 17.92
CA MET A 383 -36.98 -20.43 17.96
C MET A 383 -38.19 -20.66 18.88
N ALA A 384 -38.89 -21.78 18.78
CA ALA A 384 -40.07 -22.11 19.57
C ALA A 384 -39.79 -22.14 21.09
N SER A 385 -38.58 -22.55 21.49
CA SER A 385 -38.16 -22.49 22.90
C SER A 385 -38.08 -21.07 23.47
N LEU A 386 -38.11 -20.01 22.65
CA LEU A 386 -38.18 -18.61 23.09
C LEU A 386 -39.60 -18.19 23.52
N PHE A 387 -40.62 -19.01 23.23
CA PHE A 387 -42.04 -18.67 23.32
C PHE A 387 -42.87 -19.65 24.18
N SER A 388 -42.22 -20.51 24.96
CA SER A 388 -42.92 -21.43 25.88
C SER A 388 -43.54 -20.66 27.06
N MET A 389 -44.74 -21.08 27.48
CA MET A 389 -45.52 -20.45 28.56
C MET A 389 -45.54 -21.28 29.84
N ASP A 390 -45.48 -20.60 30.98
CA ASP A 390 -46.29 -20.95 32.14
C ASP A 390 -46.91 -19.64 32.71
N GLY A 391 -48.12 -19.71 33.27
CA GLY A 391 -49.08 -18.59 33.16
C GLY A 391 -48.88 -17.36 34.06
N GLY A 392 -49.04 -16.14 33.51
CA GLY A 392 -49.17 -14.90 34.30
C GLY A 392 -49.25 -13.58 33.51
N ASP A 393 -50.48 -13.11 33.23
CA ASP A 393 -50.84 -11.79 32.65
C ASP A 393 -50.29 -11.43 31.25
N ASN A 394 -51.06 -10.66 30.48
CA ASN A 394 -51.05 -10.75 29.02
C ASN A 394 -50.27 -9.61 28.32
N THR A 395 -49.11 -9.21 28.86
CA THR A 395 -48.33 -8.06 28.33
C THR A 395 -46.82 -8.23 28.22
N VAL A 396 -46.18 -9.06 29.06
CA VAL A 396 -44.72 -9.31 29.04
C VAL A 396 -44.45 -10.76 29.46
N ASN A 397 -43.49 -11.45 28.83
CA ASN A 397 -42.94 -12.71 29.34
C ASN A 397 -41.54 -12.52 29.95
N ASP A 398 -41.04 -13.48 30.73
CA ASP A 398 -39.79 -13.35 31.51
C ASP A 398 -38.52 -13.09 30.68
N ASN A 399 -38.57 -13.20 29.35
CA ASN A 399 -37.49 -12.87 28.42
C ASN A 399 -37.58 -11.43 27.85
N GLY A 400 -38.59 -10.64 28.24
CA GLY A 400 -38.74 -9.23 27.85
C GLY A 400 -39.31 -8.99 26.44
N HIS A 401 -39.90 -9.99 25.80
CA HIS A 401 -40.46 -9.84 24.46
C HIS A 401 -41.83 -9.13 24.49
N VAL A 402 -41.81 -7.84 24.13
CA VAL A 402 -43.02 -7.00 24.01
C VAL A 402 -43.83 -7.39 22.75
N MET A 403 -45.16 -7.38 22.85
CA MET A 403 -46.06 -7.53 21.71
C MET A 403 -45.80 -6.50 20.59
N TYR A 404 -46.33 -6.74 19.39
CA TYR A 404 -46.37 -5.75 18.31
C TYR A 404 -47.13 -4.49 18.76
N ILE A 405 -46.49 -3.33 18.62
CA ILE A 405 -47.07 -2.01 18.88
C ILE A 405 -47.11 -1.28 17.53
N PRO A 406 -48.29 -0.96 16.97
CA PRO A 406 -48.39 -0.26 15.69
C PRO A 406 -47.83 1.16 15.78
N ILE A 407 -47.44 1.73 14.63
CA ILE A 407 -47.08 3.16 14.55
C ILE A 407 -48.37 3.99 14.49
N ASP A 408 -48.60 4.81 15.52
CA ASP A 408 -49.69 5.79 15.56
C ASP A 408 -49.53 6.88 14.49
N LYS A 409 -50.64 7.29 13.85
CA LYS A 409 -50.67 8.49 12.99
C LYS A 409 -50.52 9.77 13.83
N VAL A 410 -49.70 10.71 13.37
CA VAL A 410 -49.54 12.01 14.06
C VAL A 410 -50.60 13.03 13.62
N GLU A 411 -50.86 14.02 14.50
CA GLU A 411 -51.69 15.18 14.18
C GLU A 411 -51.13 16.00 13.01
N GLU A 412 -52.00 16.58 12.18
CA GLU A 412 -51.59 17.44 11.07
C GLU A 412 -50.99 18.76 11.58
N LYS A 413 -49.69 18.95 11.34
CA LYS A 413 -48.91 20.15 11.64
C LYS A 413 -48.36 20.75 10.35
N GLU A 414 -48.03 22.04 10.37
CA GLU A 414 -47.32 22.69 9.25
C GLU A 414 -45.87 22.21 9.15
N TYR A 415 -45.26 21.88 10.29
CA TYR A 415 -43.87 21.46 10.44
C TYR A 415 -43.72 20.19 11.26
N TYR A 416 -42.77 19.35 10.86
CA TYR A 416 -42.36 18.12 11.55
C TYR A 416 -40.82 18.11 11.66
N PRO A 417 -40.24 17.44 12.68
CA PRO A 417 -38.79 17.22 12.76
C PRO A 417 -38.30 16.34 11.60
N LEU A 418 -36.98 16.21 11.44
CA LEU A 418 -36.34 15.26 10.52
C LEU A 418 -36.06 13.94 11.26
N SER A 419 -36.06 12.81 10.53
CA SER A 419 -35.41 11.59 11.04
C SER A 419 -33.90 11.79 11.16
N ALA A 420 -33.22 10.92 11.91
CA ALA A 420 -31.76 10.96 12.01
C ALA A 420 -31.07 10.80 10.63
N SER A 421 -31.66 10.01 9.72
CA SER A 421 -31.16 9.84 8.35
C SER A 421 -31.42 11.05 7.45
N GLN A 422 -32.57 11.72 7.60
CA GLN A 422 -32.82 12.99 6.93
C GLN A 422 -31.90 14.10 7.45
N LEU A 423 -31.65 14.15 8.77
CA LEU A 423 -30.73 15.11 9.39
C LEU A 423 -29.30 14.96 8.82
N ARG A 424 -28.81 13.72 8.69
CA ARG A 424 -27.53 13.44 8.02
C ARG A 424 -27.49 13.99 6.59
N MET A 425 -28.51 13.71 5.78
CA MET A 425 -28.62 14.22 4.40
C MET A 425 -28.68 15.76 4.36
N PHE A 426 -29.40 16.39 5.28
CA PHE A 426 -29.51 17.85 5.36
C PHE A 426 -28.18 18.49 5.77
N ILE A 427 -27.44 17.91 6.72
CA ILE A 427 -26.10 18.36 7.10
C ILE A 427 -25.13 18.28 5.89
N GLN A 428 -25.16 17.18 5.14
CA GLN A 428 -24.35 17.03 3.93
C GLN A 428 -24.74 18.07 2.86
N TYR A 429 -26.03 18.32 2.64
CA TYR A 429 -26.51 19.37 1.73
C TYR A 429 -26.08 20.78 2.17
N GLN A 430 -26.07 21.11 3.47
CA GLN A 430 -25.60 22.43 3.94
C GLN A 430 -24.10 22.64 3.71
N MET A 431 -23.31 21.56 3.55
CA MET A 431 -21.88 21.65 3.19
C MET A 431 -21.65 21.85 1.69
N ASP A 432 -22.48 21.23 0.84
CA ASP A 432 -22.37 21.25 -0.62
C ASP A 432 -23.75 21.38 -1.28
N LYS A 433 -24.22 22.62 -1.43
CA LYS A 433 -25.57 22.93 -1.95
C LYS A 433 -25.68 22.82 -3.47
N ASP A 434 -24.54 22.97 -4.15
CA ASP A 434 -24.40 22.84 -5.61
C ASP A 434 -23.95 21.42 -6.01
N GLY A 435 -23.89 20.51 -5.03
CA GLY A 435 -23.54 19.11 -5.21
C GLY A 435 -24.68 18.24 -5.76
N ILE A 436 -24.28 17.12 -6.39
CA ILE A 436 -25.16 16.05 -6.87
C ILE A 436 -24.81 14.67 -6.27
N SER A 437 -23.91 14.63 -5.28
CA SER A 437 -23.46 13.39 -4.62
C SER A 437 -24.55 12.68 -3.81
N ASN A 438 -25.59 13.41 -3.40
CA ASN A 438 -26.80 12.89 -2.75
C ASN A 438 -28.00 12.80 -3.71
N ASN A 439 -27.81 12.90 -5.02
CA ASN A 439 -28.84 12.55 -5.98
C ASN A 439 -28.84 11.03 -6.19
N MET A 440 -30.01 10.39 -6.08
CA MET A 440 -30.25 9.08 -6.69
C MET A 440 -30.69 9.33 -8.13
N ASN A 441 -30.09 8.63 -9.09
CA ASN A 441 -30.35 8.86 -10.51
C ASN A 441 -30.36 7.54 -11.29
N HIS A 442 -31.43 7.32 -12.04
CA HIS A 442 -31.68 6.08 -12.79
C HIS A 442 -32.06 6.39 -14.23
N ALA A 443 -31.83 5.41 -15.11
CA ALA A 443 -32.34 5.41 -16.46
C ALA A 443 -32.89 4.03 -16.78
N PHE A 444 -34.04 3.98 -17.44
CA PHE A 444 -34.71 2.74 -17.86
C PHE A 444 -34.95 2.79 -19.37
N LYS A 445 -34.44 1.78 -20.08
CA LYS A 445 -34.65 1.57 -21.52
C LYS A 445 -35.92 0.76 -21.73
N MET A 446 -36.78 1.22 -22.63
CA MET A 446 -38.10 0.64 -22.90
C MET A 446 -38.25 0.42 -24.41
N ASN A 447 -38.48 -0.83 -24.82
CA ASN A 447 -38.53 -1.23 -26.25
C ASN A 447 -39.97 -1.28 -26.80
N MET A 448 -40.84 -0.40 -26.30
CA MET A 448 -42.29 -0.38 -26.56
C MET A 448 -42.80 1.05 -26.71
N GLU A 449 -43.94 1.24 -27.36
CA GLU A 449 -44.64 2.53 -27.30
C GLU A 449 -45.25 2.77 -25.91
N PHE A 450 -45.26 4.03 -25.49
CA PHE A 450 -45.61 4.40 -24.12
C PHE A 450 -46.53 5.64 -24.09
N ASP A 451 -47.59 5.59 -23.29
CA ASP A 451 -48.55 6.67 -23.17
C ASP A 451 -48.02 7.72 -22.19
N ARG A 452 -47.51 8.83 -22.74
CA ARG A 452 -46.92 9.93 -21.98
C ARG A 452 -47.91 10.58 -21.02
N ASP A 453 -49.16 10.73 -21.42
CA ASP A 453 -50.15 11.48 -20.63
C ASP A 453 -50.68 10.59 -19.50
N ARG A 454 -50.89 9.30 -19.78
CA ARG A 454 -51.17 8.27 -18.76
C ARG A 454 -50.01 8.07 -17.77
N LEU A 455 -48.75 8.16 -18.22
CA LEU A 455 -47.58 8.20 -17.33
C LEU A 455 -47.62 9.43 -16.43
N LYS A 456 -47.87 10.62 -16.99
CA LYS A 456 -47.96 11.85 -16.20
C LYS A 456 -49.05 11.74 -15.12
N GLU A 457 -50.25 11.29 -15.49
CA GLU A 457 -51.32 11.02 -14.53
C GLU A 457 -50.93 10.01 -13.44
N ALA A 458 -50.19 8.95 -13.79
CA ALA A 458 -49.77 7.93 -12.84
C ALA A 458 -48.76 8.47 -11.81
N VAL A 459 -47.83 9.33 -12.25
CA VAL A 459 -46.90 10.05 -11.37
C VAL A 459 -47.65 11.06 -10.50
N GLU A 460 -48.61 11.81 -11.05
CA GLU A 460 -49.43 12.75 -10.26
C GLU A 460 -50.21 12.03 -9.15
N LYS A 461 -50.75 10.84 -9.42
CA LYS A 461 -51.41 9.99 -8.40
C LYS A 461 -50.43 9.44 -7.35
N LEU A 462 -49.17 9.16 -7.70
CA LEU A 462 -48.13 8.83 -6.71
C LEU A 462 -47.79 10.01 -5.80
N ILE A 463 -47.65 11.21 -6.37
CA ILE A 463 -47.42 12.47 -5.64
C ILE A 463 -48.54 12.69 -4.62
N GLU A 464 -49.81 12.54 -5.03
CA GLU A 464 -50.96 12.63 -4.12
C GLU A 464 -50.89 11.58 -3.00
N ARG A 465 -50.54 10.33 -3.32
CA ARG A 465 -50.53 9.18 -2.39
C ARG A 465 -49.44 9.24 -1.32
N HIS A 466 -48.25 9.77 -1.62
CA HIS A 466 -47.07 9.69 -0.75
C HIS A 466 -46.57 11.08 -0.33
N GLU A 467 -46.67 11.39 0.96
CA GLU A 467 -46.35 12.73 1.48
C GLU A 467 -44.88 13.13 1.30
N THR A 468 -43.96 12.16 1.26
CA THR A 468 -42.52 12.37 1.03
C THR A 468 -42.19 12.91 -0.37
N LEU A 469 -43.02 12.63 -1.38
CA LEU A 469 -42.87 13.23 -2.72
C LEU A 469 -43.28 14.71 -2.75
N ARG A 470 -44.01 15.17 -1.72
CA ARG A 470 -44.47 16.56 -1.51
C ARG A 470 -43.78 17.25 -0.31
N ALA A 471 -42.66 16.69 0.17
CA ALA A 471 -41.91 17.25 1.29
C ALA A 471 -40.86 18.28 0.84
N SER A 472 -40.66 19.32 1.65
CA SER A 472 -39.53 20.26 1.57
C SER A 472 -38.87 20.42 2.94
N PHE A 473 -37.61 20.86 2.96
CA PHE A 473 -36.78 20.97 4.15
C PHE A 473 -36.22 22.38 4.28
N GLU A 474 -36.42 23.01 5.45
CA GLU A 474 -35.98 24.38 5.73
C GLU A 474 -35.50 24.53 7.19
N LEU A 475 -34.92 25.69 7.52
CA LEU A 475 -34.47 26.01 8.88
C LEU A 475 -35.51 26.91 9.57
N LEU A 476 -36.14 26.41 10.63
CA LEU A 476 -37.06 27.15 11.49
C LEU A 476 -36.36 27.42 12.83
N ASP A 477 -36.17 28.69 13.18
CA ASP A 477 -35.42 29.13 14.37
C ASP A 477 -34.02 28.48 14.54
N GLY A 478 -33.39 28.13 13.42
CA GLY A 478 -32.08 27.48 13.37
C GLY A 478 -32.11 25.94 13.47
N GLN A 479 -33.28 25.33 13.68
CA GLN A 479 -33.48 23.88 13.64
C GLN A 479 -33.96 23.44 12.25
N PRO A 480 -33.46 22.32 11.70
CA PRO A 480 -33.99 21.77 10.47
C PRO A 480 -35.37 21.16 10.71
N VAL A 481 -36.32 21.49 9.84
CA VAL A 481 -37.69 20.96 9.85
C VAL A 481 -38.10 20.56 8.43
N GLN A 482 -39.10 19.68 8.33
CA GLN A 482 -39.77 19.37 7.06
C GLN A 482 -41.21 19.85 7.04
N ARG A 483 -41.64 20.25 5.85
CA ARG A 483 -42.97 20.79 5.54
C ARG A 483 -43.59 19.92 4.44
N ILE A 484 -44.82 19.47 4.64
CA ILE A 484 -45.56 18.62 3.69
C ILE A 484 -46.57 19.49 2.95
N HIS A 485 -46.42 19.62 1.64
CA HIS A 485 -47.26 20.50 0.82
C HIS A 485 -48.51 19.77 0.34
N ARG A 486 -49.69 20.41 0.43
CA ARG A 486 -50.96 19.75 0.07
C ARG A 486 -51.05 19.39 -1.41
N ASN A 487 -50.65 20.32 -2.29
CA ASN A 487 -50.49 20.12 -3.73
C ASN A 487 -49.11 20.65 -4.14
N ILE A 488 -48.53 20.12 -5.23
CA ILE A 488 -47.33 20.64 -5.89
C ILE A 488 -47.52 20.59 -7.41
N GLU A 489 -46.77 21.40 -8.16
CA GLU A 489 -46.72 21.27 -9.62
C GLU A 489 -45.69 20.20 -10.03
N PHE A 490 -46.04 19.38 -11.02
CA PHE A 490 -45.16 18.36 -11.59
C PHE A 490 -45.09 18.48 -13.12
N ASN A 491 -43.90 18.29 -13.68
CA ASN A 491 -43.65 18.34 -15.11
C ASN A 491 -42.84 17.13 -15.57
N LEU A 492 -43.42 16.35 -16.49
CA LEU A 492 -42.71 15.30 -17.22
C LEU A 492 -42.02 15.91 -18.44
N GLU A 493 -40.71 16.15 -18.33
CA GLU A 493 -39.88 16.58 -19.45
C GLU A 493 -39.96 15.55 -20.59
N TYR A 494 -40.05 16.00 -21.84
CA TYR A 494 -40.09 15.12 -23.02
C TYR A 494 -39.17 15.64 -24.11
N GLN A 495 -38.46 14.74 -24.78
CA GLN A 495 -37.53 15.07 -25.86
C GLN A 495 -37.51 13.95 -26.91
N GLU A 496 -37.77 14.29 -28.17
CA GLU A 496 -37.44 13.40 -29.28
C GLU A 496 -35.98 13.63 -29.71
N LEU A 497 -35.28 12.55 -30.05
CA LEU A 497 -33.86 12.53 -30.37
C LEU A 497 -33.64 11.70 -31.64
N HIS A 498 -33.02 12.31 -32.65
CA HIS A 498 -32.45 11.60 -33.80
C HIS A 498 -30.94 11.57 -33.62
N GLY A 499 -30.40 10.43 -33.17
CA GLY A 499 -29.01 10.31 -32.71
C GLY A 499 -28.68 8.88 -32.30
N THR A 500 -27.76 8.73 -31.35
CA THR A 500 -27.34 7.42 -30.83
C THR A 500 -27.50 7.32 -29.30
N THR A 501 -27.08 6.20 -28.69
CA THR A 501 -27.08 6.02 -27.22
C THR A 501 -26.12 6.98 -26.50
N GLU A 502 -25.04 7.41 -27.15
CA GLU A 502 -24.09 8.40 -26.62
C GLU A 502 -24.74 9.79 -26.44
N ASP A 503 -25.72 10.14 -27.28
CA ASP A 503 -26.54 11.33 -27.08
C ASP A 503 -27.48 11.19 -25.87
N VAL A 504 -27.95 9.98 -25.56
CA VAL A 504 -28.77 9.70 -24.37
C VAL A 504 -27.92 9.81 -23.09
N ASP A 505 -26.70 9.26 -23.07
CA ASP A 505 -25.73 9.44 -21.97
C ASP A 505 -25.49 10.93 -21.68
N ARG A 506 -25.28 11.74 -22.73
CA ARG A 506 -25.15 13.19 -22.61
C ARG A 506 -26.41 13.84 -22.01
N ILE A 507 -27.60 13.48 -22.48
CA ILE A 507 -28.86 14.02 -21.96
C ILE A 507 -29.07 13.63 -20.49
N ILE A 508 -28.66 12.44 -20.07
CA ILE A 508 -28.71 12.01 -18.65
C ILE A 508 -27.80 12.93 -17.81
N HIS A 509 -26.56 13.16 -18.25
CA HIS A 509 -25.62 14.04 -17.53
C HIS A 509 -26.01 15.52 -17.55
N GLU A 510 -26.73 16.00 -18.57
CA GLU A 510 -27.29 17.37 -18.62
C GLU A 510 -28.57 17.50 -17.78
N PHE A 511 -29.28 16.39 -17.53
CA PHE A 511 -30.52 16.35 -16.75
C PHE A 511 -30.27 16.29 -15.23
N ILE A 512 -29.30 15.48 -14.78
CA ILE A 512 -28.93 15.36 -13.35
C ILE A 512 -28.36 16.70 -12.86
N ARG A 513 -29.00 17.31 -11.86
CA ARG A 513 -28.64 18.66 -11.37
C ARG A 513 -28.94 18.85 -9.87
N PRO A 514 -28.33 19.83 -9.18
CA PRO A 514 -28.55 20.02 -7.74
C PRO A 514 -30.01 20.27 -7.38
N PHE A 515 -30.40 19.97 -6.14
CA PHE A 515 -31.74 20.22 -5.61
C PHE A 515 -31.73 21.35 -4.57
N ASP A 516 -32.68 22.27 -4.69
CA ASP A 516 -33.01 23.18 -3.60
C ASP A 516 -34.00 22.48 -2.67
N LEU A 517 -33.54 22.05 -1.49
CA LEU A 517 -34.38 21.26 -0.58
C LEU A 517 -35.61 22.02 -0.06
N SER A 518 -35.66 23.35 -0.18
CA SER A 518 -36.83 24.16 0.17
C SER A 518 -37.96 24.11 -0.87
N LYS A 519 -37.71 23.56 -2.07
CA LYS A 519 -38.63 23.60 -3.22
C LYS A 519 -39.01 22.19 -3.71
N PRO A 520 -40.22 21.67 -3.41
CA PRO A 520 -40.68 20.41 -3.97
C PRO A 520 -41.17 20.59 -5.43
N PRO A 521 -41.23 19.53 -6.25
CA PRO A 521 -40.79 18.16 -5.96
C PRO A 521 -39.26 18.02 -5.88
N LEU A 522 -38.79 17.19 -4.94
CA LEU A 522 -37.37 16.80 -4.83
C LEU A 522 -37.03 15.59 -5.72
N PHE A 523 -37.77 15.43 -6.82
CA PHE A 523 -37.56 14.46 -7.88
C PHE A 523 -37.97 15.05 -9.24
N ARG A 524 -37.44 14.47 -10.32
CA ARG A 524 -37.62 14.89 -11.71
C ARG A 524 -37.70 13.66 -12.60
N LEU A 525 -38.53 13.73 -13.65
CA LEU A 525 -38.62 12.68 -14.67
C LEU A 525 -38.50 13.28 -16.07
N LYS A 526 -37.75 12.61 -16.94
CA LYS A 526 -37.61 12.95 -18.36
C LYS A 526 -37.75 11.72 -19.24
N LEU A 527 -38.66 11.78 -20.20
CA LEU A 527 -38.87 10.75 -21.21
C LEU A 527 -38.18 11.16 -22.53
N VAL A 528 -37.14 10.44 -22.91
CA VAL A 528 -36.43 10.63 -24.20
C VAL A 528 -36.86 9.54 -25.17
N LYS A 529 -37.26 9.93 -26.39
CA LYS A 529 -37.59 9.01 -27.47
C LYS A 529 -36.49 9.02 -28.53
N LEU A 530 -35.73 7.93 -28.63
CA LEU A 530 -34.65 7.74 -29.58
C LEU A 530 -35.20 7.17 -30.90
N ASN A 531 -35.16 7.99 -31.94
CA ASN A 531 -35.64 7.69 -33.29
C ASN A 531 -34.46 7.30 -34.21
N SER A 532 -34.10 6.02 -34.24
CA SER A 532 -33.00 5.48 -35.06
C SER A 532 -33.44 5.15 -36.50
N PRO A 533 -32.65 5.46 -37.56
CA PRO A 533 -33.03 5.18 -38.94
C PRO A 533 -33.28 3.70 -39.22
N GLY A 534 -34.50 3.35 -39.64
CA GLY A 534 -34.88 1.99 -40.01
C GLY A 534 -35.20 1.04 -38.85
N ALA A 535 -35.24 1.54 -37.61
CA ALA A 535 -35.65 0.77 -36.43
C ALA A 535 -36.93 1.35 -35.79
N ALA A 536 -37.54 0.59 -34.88
CA ALA A 536 -38.60 1.10 -34.00
C ALA A 536 -38.01 2.14 -33.00
N PRO A 537 -38.82 3.11 -32.54
CA PRO A 537 -38.37 4.05 -31.51
C PRO A 537 -38.09 3.32 -30.20
N VAL A 538 -36.99 3.70 -29.53
CA VAL A 538 -36.64 3.22 -28.18
C VAL A 538 -36.84 4.36 -27.20
N TYR A 539 -37.52 4.12 -26.09
CA TYR A 539 -37.77 5.14 -25.07
C TYR A 539 -36.82 4.96 -23.89
N PHE A 540 -36.42 6.08 -23.30
CA PHE A 540 -35.60 6.13 -22.09
C PHE A 540 -36.29 7.00 -21.04
N LEU A 541 -36.67 6.42 -19.91
CA LEU A 541 -37.17 7.16 -18.75
C LEU A 541 -35.99 7.45 -17.81
N ILE A 542 -35.67 8.73 -17.64
CA ILE A 542 -34.58 9.21 -16.79
C ILE A 542 -35.19 9.79 -15.51
N GLU A 543 -34.70 9.32 -14.36
CA GLU A 543 -35.07 9.76 -13.01
C GLU A 543 -33.87 10.48 -12.36
N ASP A 544 -34.11 11.63 -11.75
CA ASP A 544 -33.15 12.36 -10.92
C ASP A 544 -33.86 12.91 -9.68
N ARG A 545 -33.32 12.66 -8.48
CA ARG A 545 -34.02 12.94 -7.21
C ARG A 545 -33.08 12.98 -6.01
N HIS A 546 -33.41 13.74 -4.98
CA HIS A 546 -32.58 13.82 -3.79
C HIS A 546 -32.82 12.66 -2.81
N HIS A 547 -31.75 12.06 -2.28
CA HIS A 547 -31.83 10.88 -1.40
C HIS A 547 -32.56 11.16 -0.07
N ILE A 548 -32.76 12.42 0.33
CA ILE A 548 -33.47 12.78 1.58
C ILE A 548 -34.96 12.38 1.61
N ILE A 549 -35.60 12.15 0.45
CA ILE A 549 -37.02 11.76 0.40
C ILE A 549 -37.24 10.25 0.26
N CYS A 550 -36.24 9.48 -0.20
CA CYS A 550 -36.40 8.09 -0.61
C CYS A 550 -35.09 7.30 -0.45
N ASP A 551 -35.18 5.98 -0.24
CA ASP A 551 -34.06 5.03 -0.26
C ASP A 551 -34.17 3.99 -1.40
N GLY A 552 -33.19 3.10 -1.50
CA GLY A 552 -33.14 2.03 -2.52
C GLY A 552 -34.26 0.98 -2.45
N ILE A 553 -35.04 0.95 -1.36
CA ILE A 553 -36.26 0.13 -1.27
C ILE A 553 -37.46 0.93 -1.77
N SER A 554 -37.49 2.23 -1.48
CA SER A 554 -38.49 3.17 -2.02
C SER A 554 -38.49 3.17 -3.54
N ASP A 555 -37.35 2.93 -4.21
CA ASP A 555 -37.28 2.69 -5.66
C ASP A 555 -38.23 1.57 -6.11
N THR A 556 -38.12 0.39 -5.47
CA THR A 556 -38.91 -0.78 -5.84
C THR A 556 -40.40 -0.58 -5.55
N ILE A 557 -40.73 0.18 -4.50
CA ILE A 557 -42.10 0.58 -4.16
C ILE A 557 -42.65 1.57 -5.21
N LEU A 558 -41.87 2.60 -5.57
CA LEU A 558 -42.24 3.61 -6.57
C LEU A 558 -42.48 2.99 -7.93
N ILE A 559 -41.56 2.14 -8.41
CA ILE A 559 -41.65 1.51 -9.72
C ILE A 559 -42.84 0.55 -9.80
N ARG A 560 -43.05 -0.27 -8.77
CA ARG A 560 -44.22 -1.17 -8.67
C ARG A 560 -45.53 -0.37 -8.68
N GLU A 561 -45.67 0.61 -7.79
CA GLU A 561 -46.91 1.39 -7.68
C GLU A 561 -47.13 2.30 -8.88
N LEU A 562 -46.08 2.81 -9.54
CA LEU A 562 -46.19 3.51 -10.81
C LEU A 562 -46.78 2.61 -11.88
N ASN A 563 -46.27 1.37 -12.00
CA ASN A 563 -46.77 0.41 -12.98
C ASN A 563 -48.23 0.00 -12.69
N ASP A 564 -48.55 -0.30 -11.43
CA ASP A 564 -49.91 -0.64 -11.02
C ASP A 564 -50.90 0.51 -11.31
N ILE A 565 -50.56 1.75 -10.97
CA ILE A 565 -51.41 2.93 -11.25
C ILE A 565 -51.51 3.17 -12.76
N TYR A 566 -50.41 3.03 -13.51
CA TYR A 566 -50.40 3.17 -14.96
C TYR A 566 -51.32 2.14 -15.60
N GLU A 567 -51.20 0.86 -15.27
CA GLU A 567 -52.08 -0.20 -15.75
C GLU A 567 -53.55 -0.03 -15.31
N GLY A 568 -53.79 0.62 -14.17
CA GLY A 568 -55.12 0.85 -13.59
C GLY A 568 -55.52 -0.19 -12.51
N LYS A 569 -54.53 -0.89 -11.94
CA LYS A 569 -54.69 -1.81 -10.82
C LYS A 569 -54.96 -1.06 -9.50
N PRO A 570 -55.81 -1.57 -8.60
CA PRO A 570 -56.07 -0.95 -7.31
C PRO A 570 -54.91 -1.17 -6.32
N LEU A 571 -54.45 -0.10 -5.66
CA LEU A 571 -53.42 -0.17 -4.63
C LEU A 571 -53.99 -0.29 -3.20
N PRO A 572 -53.26 -0.93 -2.26
CA PRO A 572 -53.64 -0.99 -0.85
C PRO A 572 -53.53 0.38 -0.15
N GLU A 573 -54.24 0.56 0.96
CA GLU A 573 -54.17 1.79 1.77
C GLU A 573 -52.76 2.00 2.38
N VAL A 574 -52.26 3.23 2.34
CA VAL A 574 -51.03 3.62 3.04
C VAL A 574 -51.35 3.78 4.54
N LYS A 575 -51.01 2.74 5.32
CA LYS A 575 -51.26 2.72 6.77
C LYS A 575 -50.55 3.86 7.51
N VAL A 576 -49.28 4.12 7.20
CA VAL A 576 -48.46 5.16 7.84
C VAL A 576 -47.60 5.89 6.81
N GLN A 577 -47.50 7.20 6.96
CA GLN A 577 -46.64 8.08 6.19
C GLN A 577 -45.30 8.29 6.94
N TYR A 578 -44.29 8.84 6.27
CA TYR A 578 -42.96 8.97 6.85
C TYR A 578 -42.91 9.88 8.11
N LYS A 579 -43.79 10.88 8.20
CA LYS A 579 -43.96 11.71 9.41
C LYS A 579 -44.37 10.92 10.66
N ASP A 580 -45.15 9.85 10.48
CA ASP A 580 -45.63 9.00 11.57
C ASP A 580 -44.45 8.15 12.10
N TYR A 581 -43.61 7.66 11.18
CA TYR A 581 -42.34 6.99 11.51
C TYR A 581 -41.38 7.90 12.29
N ILE A 582 -41.23 9.18 11.92
CA ILE A 582 -40.30 10.08 12.63
C ILE A 582 -40.71 10.26 14.11
N ALA A 583 -42.00 10.46 14.38
CA ALA A 583 -42.50 10.58 15.75
C ALA A 583 -42.47 9.24 16.53
N TRP A 584 -42.30 8.11 15.85
CA TRP A 584 -41.98 6.82 16.47
C TRP A 584 -40.46 6.68 16.72
N GLU A 585 -39.61 7.06 15.76
CA GLU A 585 -38.15 7.07 15.86
C GLU A 585 -37.69 7.94 17.03
N GLU A 586 -38.23 9.16 17.16
CA GLU A 586 -37.97 10.08 18.28
C GLU A 586 -38.27 9.44 19.64
N LYS A 587 -39.38 8.69 19.76
CA LYS A 587 -39.72 7.93 20.98
C LYS A 587 -38.76 6.76 21.23
N GLN A 588 -38.30 6.05 20.18
CA GLN A 588 -37.32 4.97 20.33
C GLN A 588 -35.95 5.50 20.77
N LEU A 589 -35.51 6.64 20.24
CA LEU A 589 -34.23 7.27 20.58
C LEU A 589 -34.17 7.81 22.02
N GLN A 590 -35.33 8.05 22.64
CA GLN A 590 -35.45 8.39 24.07
C GLN A 590 -35.51 7.14 24.98
N GLY A 591 -35.50 5.92 24.43
CA GLY A 591 -35.63 4.67 25.16
C GLY A 591 -34.30 4.08 25.68
N ASN A 592 -34.34 3.43 26.84
CA ASN A 592 -33.18 2.87 27.55
C ASN A 592 -32.27 1.97 26.68
N GLY A 593 -32.86 1.23 25.72
CA GLY A 593 -32.13 0.29 24.86
C GLY A 593 -31.15 0.93 23.86
N LEU A 594 -31.17 2.26 23.69
CA LEU A 594 -30.21 2.95 22.82
C LEU A 594 -28.79 2.96 23.43
N GLN A 595 -28.68 3.00 24.76
CA GLN A 595 -27.40 3.13 25.46
C GLN A 595 -26.51 1.89 25.30
N GLU A 596 -27.08 0.68 25.23
CA GLU A 596 -26.34 -0.56 24.96
C GLU A 596 -25.77 -0.56 23.52
N LYS A 597 -26.58 -0.14 22.54
CA LYS A 597 -26.18 -0.04 21.14
C LYS A 597 -25.08 1.01 20.95
N LYS A 598 -25.20 2.18 21.62
CA LYS A 598 -24.14 3.19 21.70
C LYS A 598 -22.84 2.60 22.26
N GLN A 599 -22.90 1.89 23.38
CA GLN A 599 -21.72 1.31 24.02
C GLN A 599 -21.05 0.23 23.16
N PHE A 600 -21.82 -0.54 22.39
CA PHE A 600 -21.26 -1.46 21.38
C PHE A 600 -20.45 -0.70 20.32
N TRP A 601 -21.01 0.36 19.72
CA TRP A 601 -20.32 1.10 18.66
C TRP A 601 -19.06 1.82 19.15
N LEU A 602 -19.09 2.37 20.37
CA LEU A 602 -17.93 3.01 20.99
C LEU A 602 -16.81 2.01 21.35
N GLU A 603 -17.13 0.75 21.66
CA GLU A 603 -16.12 -0.30 21.87
C GLU A 603 -15.60 -0.87 20.54
N HIS A 604 -16.46 -1.00 19.52
CA HIS A 604 -16.11 -1.48 18.17
C HIS A 604 -15.23 -0.50 17.38
N LEU A 605 -15.40 0.81 17.59
CA LEU A 605 -14.60 1.87 16.95
C LEU A 605 -13.53 2.48 17.88
N LYS A 606 -13.18 1.77 18.96
CA LYS A 606 -12.30 2.23 20.04
C LYS A 606 -10.86 2.50 19.60
N GLY A 607 -10.22 3.47 20.26
CA GLY A 607 -8.85 3.89 19.96
C GLY A 607 -8.78 4.86 18.78
N ALA A 608 -7.61 4.95 18.13
CA ALA A 608 -7.49 5.74 16.90
C ALA A 608 -8.24 5.06 15.75
N LEU A 609 -8.99 5.83 14.96
CA LEU A 609 -9.60 5.35 13.72
C LEU A 609 -8.51 5.28 12.63
N PRO A 610 -8.40 4.17 11.87
CA PRO A 610 -7.44 4.08 10.78
C PRO A 610 -7.87 4.98 9.63
N VAL A 611 -6.96 5.86 9.20
CA VAL A 611 -7.07 6.55 7.91
C VAL A 611 -6.59 5.58 6.83
N LEU A 612 -7.39 5.33 5.79
CA LEU A 612 -7.00 4.41 4.73
C LEU A 612 -6.10 5.13 3.71
N ASN A 613 -4.97 4.50 3.41
CA ASN A 613 -3.94 4.99 2.51
C ASN A 613 -3.81 4.06 1.30
N LEU A 614 -4.86 4.05 0.46
CA LEU A 614 -4.78 3.42 -0.85
C LEU A 614 -3.78 4.17 -1.75
N PRO A 615 -3.02 3.46 -2.60
CA PRO A 615 -2.05 4.07 -3.48
C PRO A 615 -2.72 4.78 -4.66
N ALA A 616 -3.04 6.06 -4.44
CA ALA A 616 -3.61 6.93 -5.45
C ALA A 616 -2.64 7.20 -6.63
N ASP A 617 -3.22 7.51 -7.78
CA ASP A 617 -2.52 8.05 -8.96
C ASP A 617 -2.25 9.56 -8.83
N TYR A 618 -3.05 10.25 -8.01
CA TYR A 618 -3.02 11.70 -7.80
C TYR A 618 -2.99 12.03 -6.29
N PRO A 619 -2.37 13.14 -5.88
CA PRO A 619 -2.41 13.59 -4.49
C PRO A 619 -3.85 13.98 -4.10
N ARG A 620 -4.27 13.66 -2.87
CA ARG A 620 -5.62 13.99 -2.38
C ARG A 620 -5.88 15.50 -2.44
N PRO A 621 -6.93 15.97 -3.15
CA PRO A 621 -7.35 17.37 -3.11
C PRO A 621 -7.74 17.80 -1.69
N PRO A 622 -7.52 19.07 -1.29
CA PRO A 622 -7.78 19.54 0.08
C PRO A 622 -9.28 19.59 0.45
N VAL A 623 -10.18 19.39 -0.52
CA VAL A 623 -11.63 19.32 -0.34
C VAL A 623 -12.16 18.23 -1.27
N PHE A 624 -13.04 17.36 -0.77
CA PHE A 624 -13.71 16.36 -1.59
C PHE A 624 -14.75 17.03 -2.50
N ASN A 625 -14.59 16.91 -3.82
CA ASN A 625 -15.48 17.54 -4.81
C ASN A 625 -16.33 16.52 -5.60
N ALA A 626 -16.50 15.30 -5.06
CA ALA A 626 -17.35 14.22 -5.56
C ALA A 626 -17.11 13.70 -7.00
N ALA A 627 -16.24 14.30 -7.82
CA ALA A 627 -16.01 13.92 -9.22
C ALA A 627 -15.64 12.43 -9.37
N GLY A 628 -16.43 11.68 -10.16
CA GLY A 628 -16.30 10.22 -10.26
C GLY A 628 -16.38 9.63 -11.67
N ASP A 629 -16.11 8.33 -11.76
CA ASP A 629 -16.37 7.45 -12.91
C ASP A 629 -16.68 6.03 -12.38
N THR A 630 -17.15 5.13 -13.26
CA THR A 630 -17.56 3.75 -12.93
C THR A 630 -16.78 2.73 -13.76
N VAL A 631 -16.20 1.74 -13.08
CA VAL A 631 -15.66 0.51 -13.70
C VAL A 631 -16.63 -0.64 -13.42
N ARG A 632 -16.79 -1.56 -14.38
CA ARG A 632 -17.62 -2.77 -14.21
C ARG A 632 -16.76 -4.02 -14.42
N VAL A 633 -16.86 -4.98 -13.51
CA VAL A 633 -16.23 -6.31 -13.62
C VAL A 633 -17.26 -7.41 -13.32
N TYR A 634 -17.02 -8.61 -13.83
CA TYR A 634 -18.02 -9.69 -13.87
C TYR A 634 -17.44 -11.00 -13.34
N LEU A 635 -18.27 -11.78 -12.64
CA LEU A 635 -17.96 -13.12 -12.14
C LEU A 635 -19.04 -14.09 -12.64
N ASP A 636 -18.62 -15.18 -13.27
CA ASP A 636 -19.53 -16.16 -13.85
C ASP A 636 -20.35 -16.94 -12.81
N ARG A 637 -21.45 -17.52 -13.29
CA ARG A 637 -22.37 -18.34 -12.50
C ARG A 637 -21.70 -19.50 -11.75
N ALA A 638 -20.68 -20.15 -12.30
CA ALA A 638 -20.05 -21.30 -11.63
C ALA A 638 -19.25 -20.86 -10.40
N ALA A 639 -18.59 -19.71 -10.48
CA ALA A 639 -17.97 -19.09 -9.31
C ALA A 639 -19.01 -18.47 -8.35
N ALA A 640 -20.12 -17.93 -8.85
CA ALA A 640 -21.23 -17.45 -8.03
C ALA A 640 -21.86 -18.57 -7.17
N ASP A 641 -22.22 -19.70 -7.80
CA ASP A 641 -22.69 -20.92 -7.14
C ASP A 641 -21.66 -21.40 -6.10
N GLY A 642 -20.36 -21.31 -6.42
CA GLY A 642 -19.27 -21.60 -5.48
C GLY A 642 -19.27 -20.71 -4.23
N LEU A 643 -19.50 -19.40 -4.37
CA LEU A 643 -19.51 -18.45 -3.24
C LEU A 643 -20.72 -18.66 -2.33
N HIS A 644 -21.90 -18.97 -2.89
CA HIS A 644 -23.09 -19.36 -2.13
C HIS A 644 -22.84 -20.63 -1.30
N ASN A 645 -22.26 -21.67 -1.93
CA ASN A 645 -21.90 -22.91 -1.24
C ASN A 645 -20.85 -22.67 -0.13
N LEU A 646 -19.88 -21.77 -0.35
CA LEU A 646 -18.89 -21.42 0.68
C LEU A 646 -19.53 -20.67 1.85
N ALA A 647 -20.42 -19.71 1.60
CA ALA A 647 -21.12 -18.95 2.63
C ALA A 647 -21.95 -19.89 3.54
N SER A 648 -22.80 -20.72 2.93
CA SER A 648 -23.63 -21.72 3.61
C SER A 648 -22.77 -22.68 4.46
N LYS A 649 -21.73 -23.30 3.86
CA LYS A 649 -20.86 -24.25 4.56
C LYS A 649 -20.10 -23.67 5.76
N ASN A 650 -19.82 -22.37 5.78
CA ASN A 650 -19.19 -21.69 6.93
C ASN A 650 -20.22 -21.06 7.89
N GLY A 651 -21.52 -21.13 7.58
CA GLY A 651 -22.60 -20.57 8.39
C GLY A 651 -22.69 -19.04 8.39
N VAL A 652 -22.07 -18.39 7.38
CA VAL A 652 -21.97 -16.93 7.22
C VAL A 652 -22.82 -16.43 6.05
N THR A 653 -23.07 -15.12 5.99
CA THR A 653 -23.77 -14.51 4.84
C THR A 653 -22.83 -14.32 3.65
N LEU A 654 -23.37 -14.33 2.43
CA LEU A 654 -22.62 -13.99 1.22
C LEU A 654 -21.98 -12.57 1.30
N TYR A 655 -22.67 -11.62 1.95
CA TYR A 655 -22.12 -10.30 2.24
C TYR A 655 -20.82 -10.36 3.04
N ALA A 656 -20.72 -11.25 4.03
CA ALA A 656 -19.48 -11.46 4.79
C ALA A 656 -18.35 -12.05 3.93
N VAL A 657 -18.67 -12.88 2.93
CA VAL A 657 -17.67 -13.38 1.95
C VAL A 657 -17.10 -12.22 1.13
N PHE A 658 -17.96 -11.36 0.57
CA PHE A 658 -17.50 -10.18 -0.17
C PHE A 658 -16.76 -9.17 0.72
N LEU A 659 -17.19 -8.98 1.97
CA LEU A 659 -16.52 -8.11 2.93
C LEU A 659 -15.13 -8.63 3.35
N ALA A 660 -14.97 -9.94 3.50
CA ALA A 660 -13.67 -10.56 3.74
C ALA A 660 -12.75 -10.40 2.52
N ALA A 661 -13.26 -10.64 1.30
CA ALA A 661 -12.53 -10.41 0.05
C ALA A 661 -12.08 -8.94 -0.10
N TYR A 662 -12.96 -8.00 0.24
CA TYR A 662 -12.69 -6.57 0.10
C TYR A 662 -11.66 -6.09 1.12
N ASN A 663 -11.79 -6.46 2.41
CA ASN A 663 -10.78 -6.14 3.42
C ASN A 663 -9.41 -6.73 3.10
N LEU A 664 -9.35 -7.98 2.59
CA LEU A 664 -8.11 -8.59 2.13
C LEU A 664 -7.45 -7.77 1.00
N LEU A 665 -8.23 -7.38 -0.02
CA LEU A 665 -7.73 -6.58 -1.14
C LEU A 665 -7.24 -5.20 -0.69
N LEU A 666 -8.02 -4.50 0.14
CA LEU A 666 -7.67 -3.20 0.70
C LEU A 666 -6.39 -3.29 1.56
N SER A 667 -6.21 -4.38 2.31
CA SER A 667 -4.99 -4.64 3.08
C SER A 667 -3.77 -4.85 2.19
N LYS A 668 -3.89 -5.71 1.15
CA LYS A 668 -2.81 -5.93 0.15
C LYS A 668 -2.41 -4.63 -0.56
N TYR A 669 -3.36 -3.75 -0.86
CA TYR A 669 -3.11 -2.48 -1.54
C TYR A 669 -2.52 -1.38 -0.63
N SER A 670 -2.91 -1.33 0.64
CA SER A 670 -2.49 -0.27 1.59
C SER A 670 -1.32 -0.66 2.50
N GLY A 671 -1.06 -1.96 2.66
CA GLY A 671 -0.16 -2.48 3.68
C GLY A 671 -0.70 -2.34 5.12
N GLN A 672 -2.01 -2.09 5.29
CA GLN A 672 -2.65 -1.87 6.59
C GLN A 672 -3.41 -3.12 7.06
N ASP A 673 -3.23 -3.47 8.34
CA ASP A 673 -3.86 -4.62 9.02
C ASP A 673 -5.05 -4.17 9.92
N ASP A 674 -5.53 -2.92 9.75
CA ASP A 674 -6.68 -2.30 10.43
C ASP A 674 -7.43 -1.38 9.45
N ILE A 675 -8.69 -1.70 9.15
CA ILE A 675 -9.46 -1.11 8.04
C ILE A 675 -10.92 -0.91 8.49
N ILE A 676 -11.55 0.21 8.11
CA ILE A 676 -13.00 0.43 8.27
C ILE A 676 -13.66 0.53 6.89
N VAL A 677 -14.66 -0.31 6.65
CA VAL A 677 -15.52 -0.27 5.45
C VAL A 677 -16.90 0.28 5.84
N GLY A 678 -17.39 1.28 5.10
CA GLY A 678 -18.77 1.77 5.24
C GLY A 678 -19.77 0.81 4.60
N ALA A 679 -20.80 0.40 5.34
CA ALA A 679 -21.85 -0.50 4.85
C ALA A 679 -23.23 0.17 4.97
N PRO A 680 -23.89 0.53 3.86
CA PRO A 680 -25.25 1.03 3.89
C PRO A 680 -26.22 -0.12 4.17
N ILE A 681 -27.21 0.13 5.02
CA ILE A 681 -28.24 -0.85 5.40
C ILE A 681 -29.63 -0.23 5.29
N ALA A 682 -30.64 -1.05 5.03
CA ALA A 682 -32.02 -0.60 4.87
C ALA A 682 -32.68 -0.09 6.15
N ALA A 683 -32.33 -0.65 7.32
CA ALA A 683 -32.88 -0.34 8.65
C ALA A 683 -34.42 -0.25 8.77
N ARG A 684 -35.18 -0.86 7.85
CA ARG A 684 -36.66 -0.94 7.88
C ARG A 684 -37.16 -1.97 8.90
N ASN A 685 -36.88 -1.69 10.16
CA ASN A 685 -36.99 -2.62 11.27
C ASN A 685 -38.37 -2.59 11.97
N HIS A 686 -39.44 -2.25 11.24
CA HIS A 686 -40.83 -2.33 11.70
C HIS A 686 -41.78 -2.75 10.55
N ALA A 687 -42.85 -3.49 10.85
CA ALA A 687 -43.77 -4.00 9.83
C ALA A 687 -44.50 -2.88 9.06
N ASP A 688 -44.93 -1.82 9.76
CA ASP A 688 -45.74 -0.75 9.16
C ASP A 688 -44.96 0.07 8.10
N ILE A 689 -43.65 0.27 8.29
CA ILE A 689 -42.80 1.07 7.39
C ILE A 689 -42.28 0.29 6.18
N TYR A 690 -42.51 -1.01 6.09
CA TYR A 690 -41.94 -1.85 5.03
C TYR A 690 -42.39 -1.40 3.62
N ASN A 691 -43.62 -0.87 3.48
CA ASN A 691 -44.17 -0.34 2.23
C ASN A 691 -44.27 1.20 2.18
N THR A 692 -43.70 1.93 3.14
CA THR A 692 -43.73 3.41 3.16
C THR A 692 -42.57 3.99 2.35
N ILE A 693 -42.79 5.10 1.65
CA ILE A 693 -41.73 5.80 0.90
C ILE A 693 -40.98 6.77 1.84
N GLY A 694 -39.65 6.69 1.87
CA GLY A 694 -38.81 7.46 2.78
C GLY A 694 -37.35 7.05 2.76
N ILE A 695 -36.48 7.83 3.40
CA ILE A 695 -35.09 7.43 3.66
C ILE A 695 -34.99 6.70 5.01
N PHE A 696 -35.04 5.37 5.01
CA PHE A 696 -34.85 4.59 6.24
C PHE A 696 -33.38 4.17 6.44
N MET A 697 -32.56 4.30 5.40
CA MET A 697 -31.16 3.88 5.38
C MET A 697 -30.34 4.42 6.55
N ASN A 698 -29.56 3.54 7.21
CA ASN A 698 -28.49 3.91 8.14
C ASN A 698 -27.12 3.43 7.59
N MET A 699 -26.02 3.94 8.13
CA MET A 699 -24.65 3.55 7.77
C MET A 699 -23.98 2.81 8.93
N LEU A 700 -23.37 1.66 8.65
CA LEU A 700 -22.52 0.94 9.60
C LEU A 700 -21.04 1.17 9.27
N ALA A 701 -20.21 1.33 10.30
CA ALA A 701 -18.75 1.39 10.17
C ALA A 701 -18.15 0.03 10.55
N LEU A 702 -17.81 -0.78 9.56
CA LEU A 702 -17.32 -2.15 9.78
C LEU A 702 -15.79 -2.15 9.85
N ARG A 703 -15.26 -1.99 11.07
CA ARG A 703 -13.84 -2.21 11.37
C ARG A 703 -13.47 -3.68 11.24
N SER A 704 -12.29 -4.00 10.73
CA SER A 704 -11.81 -5.36 10.52
C SER A 704 -10.28 -5.43 10.50
N HIS A 705 -9.73 -6.56 10.96
CA HIS A 705 -8.29 -6.77 11.10
C HIS A 705 -7.79 -7.95 10.26
N PRO A 706 -7.53 -7.75 8.95
CA PRO A 706 -7.04 -8.78 8.02
C PRO A 706 -5.54 -9.11 8.24
N SER A 707 -5.19 -9.53 9.46
CA SER A 707 -3.81 -9.88 9.84
C SER A 707 -3.26 -11.00 8.97
N SER A 708 -2.02 -10.83 8.51
CA SER A 708 -1.38 -11.67 7.50
C SER A 708 -1.30 -13.17 7.85
N GLU A 709 -1.23 -13.50 9.14
CA GLU A 709 -1.10 -14.87 9.64
C GLU A 709 -2.42 -15.63 9.78
N LYS A 710 -3.57 -14.93 9.78
CA LYS A 710 -4.89 -15.56 9.90
C LYS A 710 -5.15 -16.48 8.70
N SER A 711 -5.83 -17.60 8.95
CA SER A 711 -6.36 -18.41 7.86
C SER A 711 -7.59 -17.74 7.23
N LEU A 712 -7.84 -18.02 5.95
CA LEU A 712 -8.96 -17.40 5.25
C LEU A 712 -10.33 -17.77 5.83
N SER A 713 -10.53 -19.02 6.26
CA SER A 713 -11.76 -19.48 6.92
C SER A 713 -11.96 -18.83 8.30
N GLU A 714 -10.89 -18.62 9.06
CA GLU A 714 -10.91 -17.90 10.33
C GLU A 714 -11.31 -16.43 10.12
N PHE A 715 -10.66 -15.72 9.21
CA PHE A 715 -10.97 -14.32 8.92
C PHE A 715 -12.37 -14.14 8.30
N LEU A 716 -12.82 -15.07 7.45
CA LEU A 716 -14.18 -15.11 6.93
C LEU A 716 -15.21 -15.26 8.06
N LYS A 717 -14.95 -16.17 9.01
CA LYS A 717 -15.83 -16.37 10.16
C LYS A 717 -15.85 -15.15 11.09
N GLU A 718 -14.69 -14.59 11.42
CA GLU A 718 -14.58 -13.34 12.19
C GLU A 718 -15.35 -12.19 11.54
N THR A 719 -15.23 -12.04 10.22
CA THR A 719 -15.97 -11.06 9.43
C THR A 719 -17.49 -11.28 9.54
N GLY A 720 -17.94 -12.54 9.45
CA GLY A 720 -19.34 -12.92 9.66
C GLY A 720 -19.84 -12.63 11.07
N ASP A 721 -19.14 -13.11 12.10
CA ASP A 721 -19.49 -12.93 13.51
C ASP A 721 -19.52 -11.44 13.90
N ASN A 722 -18.61 -10.62 13.37
CA ASN A 722 -18.58 -9.17 13.60
C ASN A 722 -19.67 -8.42 12.82
N PHE A 723 -19.96 -8.81 11.57
CA PHE A 723 -21.09 -8.27 10.81
C PHE A 723 -22.42 -8.55 11.50
N LEU A 724 -22.63 -9.74 12.08
CA LEU A 724 -23.84 -10.07 12.84
C LEU A 724 -24.00 -9.22 14.11
N LYS A 725 -22.90 -8.91 14.84
CA LYS A 725 -22.92 -7.98 15.99
C LYS A 725 -23.28 -6.56 15.54
N ALA A 726 -22.71 -6.09 14.44
CA ALA A 726 -23.03 -4.79 13.85
C ALA A 726 -24.52 -4.70 13.44
N ILE A 727 -25.05 -5.76 12.84
CA ILE A 727 -26.48 -5.89 12.47
C ILE A 727 -27.41 -5.96 13.70
N LYS A 728 -26.98 -6.50 14.85
CA LYS A 728 -27.79 -6.43 16.10
C LYS A 728 -27.90 -4.99 16.63
N ASN A 729 -26.87 -4.17 16.44
CA ASN A 729 -26.80 -2.80 16.99
C ASN A 729 -27.15 -1.72 15.95
N GLN A 730 -27.76 -2.12 14.83
CA GLN A 730 -27.91 -1.30 13.63
C GLN A 730 -28.80 -0.06 13.76
N ASP A 731 -29.67 -0.02 14.77
CA ASP A 731 -30.63 1.08 14.97
C ASP A 731 -29.99 2.31 15.65
N TYR A 732 -28.70 2.23 16.03
CA TYR A 732 -27.99 3.40 16.53
C TYR A 732 -27.63 4.35 15.37
N PRO A 733 -28.10 5.61 15.36
CA PRO A 733 -27.92 6.47 14.19
C PRO A 733 -26.46 6.84 13.93
N PHE A 734 -26.00 6.68 12.69
CA PHE A 734 -24.62 7.03 12.31
C PHE A 734 -24.27 8.50 12.58
N VAL A 735 -25.23 9.42 12.48
CA VAL A 735 -25.01 10.85 12.78
C VAL A 735 -24.63 11.07 14.25
N GLN A 736 -25.34 10.43 15.18
CA GLN A 736 -25.04 10.48 16.61
C GLN A 736 -23.69 9.81 16.92
N LEU A 737 -23.38 8.70 16.23
CA LEU A 737 -22.09 8.02 16.39
C LEU A 737 -20.90 8.92 15.98
N VAL A 738 -21.02 9.69 14.91
CA VAL A 738 -19.97 10.64 14.48
C VAL A 738 -19.79 11.78 15.49
N GLU A 739 -20.89 12.27 16.09
CA GLU A 739 -20.84 13.31 17.12
C GLU A 739 -20.17 12.80 18.41
N GLU A 740 -20.55 11.63 18.91
CA GLU A 740 -19.99 11.01 20.12
C GLU A 740 -18.50 10.68 19.97
N LEU A 741 -18.06 10.22 18.80
CA LEU A 741 -16.65 9.94 18.51
C LEU A 741 -15.76 11.21 18.46
N SER A 742 -16.35 12.42 18.48
CA SER A 742 -15.63 13.70 18.61
C SER A 742 -14.51 13.91 17.56
N ILE A 743 -14.73 13.40 16.34
CA ILE A 743 -13.70 13.24 15.31
C ILE A 743 -13.29 14.61 14.74
N GLN A 744 -11.98 14.88 14.64
CA GLN A 744 -11.48 16.05 13.92
C GLN A 744 -11.82 15.93 12.42
N ARG A 745 -12.64 16.87 11.92
CA ARG A 745 -13.22 16.79 10.58
C ARG A 745 -12.21 17.16 9.47
N ASP A 746 -11.71 16.14 8.78
CA ASP A 746 -11.09 16.29 7.45
C ASP A 746 -12.21 16.48 6.40
N ILE A 747 -12.10 17.53 5.57
CA ILE A 747 -13.06 17.83 4.49
C ILE A 747 -12.65 17.26 3.13
N SER A 748 -11.52 16.54 3.07
CA SER A 748 -11.06 15.76 1.92
C SER A 748 -11.44 14.27 2.00
N ARG A 749 -12.11 13.85 3.09
CA ARG A 749 -12.50 12.48 3.41
C ARG A 749 -13.90 12.43 4.04
N ASN A 750 -14.42 11.21 4.17
CA ASN A 750 -15.59 10.92 5.02
C ASN A 750 -15.16 10.73 6.49
N ALA A 751 -16.08 10.91 7.43
CA ALA A 751 -15.75 11.02 8.84
C ALA A 751 -15.19 9.75 9.52
N VAL A 752 -15.50 8.55 9.02
CA VAL A 752 -15.16 7.26 9.69
C VAL A 752 -14.67 6.17 8.74
N TYR A 753 -14.95 6.27 7.44
CA TYR A 753 -14.60 5.28 6.44
C TYR A 753 -14.30 5.97 5.10
N ASP A 754 -13.22 5.60 4.42
CA ASP A 754 -12.88 6.15 3.10
C ASP A 754 -13.58 5.41 1.95
N VAL A 755 -13.97 4.15 2.19
CA VAL A 755 -14.50 3.21 1.19
C VAL A 755 -15.79 2.54 1.64
N MET A 756 -16.59 2.07 0.70
CA MET A 756 -17.89 1.44 0.95
C MET A 756 -18.04 0.09 0.23
N LEU A 757 -18.86 -0.78 0.83
CA LEU A 757 -19.31 -2.03 0.23
C LEU A 757 -20.84 -2.08 0.25
N THR A 758 -21.46 -2.18 -0.92
CA THR A 758 -22.93 -2.16 -1.10
C THR A 758 -23.37 -3.44 -1.79
N LEU A 759 -24.36 -4.15 -1.26
CA LEU A 759 -24.95 -5.34 -1.89
C LEU A 759 -26.41 -5.06 -2.26
N GLN A 760 -26.70 -5.02 -3.56
CA GLN A 760 -27.98 -4.59 -4.10
C GLN A 760 -28.85 -5.78 -4.53
N ASN A 761 -29.45 -6.45 -3.53
CA ASN A 761 -30.31 -7.64 -3.69
C ASN A 761 -31.71 -7.34 -4.27
N PHE A 762 -31.89 -6.23 -4.97
CA PHE A 762 -33.19 -5.82 -5.53
C PHE A 762 -33.12 -5.85 -7.05
N ASN A 763 -33.89 -6.74 -7.67
CA ASN A 763 -34.05 -6.82 -9.13
C ASN A 763 -34.77 -5.58 -9.67
N MET A 764 -33.99 -4.53 -9.88
CA MET A 764 -34.32 -3.36 -10.72
C MET A 764 -34.06 -3.65 -12.21
N GLY A 765 -33.57 -4.85 -12.54
CA GLY A 765 -33.19 -5.26 -13.89
C GLY A 765 -34.39 -5.62 -14.75
N ASP A 766 -35.21 -6.55 -14.26
CA ASP A 766 -36.36 -7.14 -14.96
C ASP A 766 -37.65 -6.76 -14.23
N ILE A 767 -38.35 -5.74 -14.72
CA ILE A 767 -39.72 -5.46 -14.31
C ILE A 767 -40.61 -6.37 -15.15
N GLU A 768 -40.89 -7.58 -14.66
CA GLU A 768 -41.87 -8.50 -15.27
C GLU A 768 -43.31 -7.97 -15.07
N ALA A 769 -43.62 -6.83 -15.68
CA ALA A 769 -44.99 -6.38 -15.93
C ALA A 769 -45.52 -7.08 -17.20
N ASP A 770 -46.76 -7.59 -17.15
CA ASP A 770 -47.37 -8.42 -18.20
C ASP A 770 -47.36 -7.72 -19.59
N GLY A 771 -46.33 -7.99 -20.38
CA GLY A 771 -46.16 -7.46 -21.74
C GLY A 771 -45.33 -6.17 -21.86
N MET A 772 -44.54 -5.78 -20.86
CA MET A 772 -43.61 -4.64 -20.97
C MET A 772 -42.14 -5.09 -21.11
N ASP A 773 -41.43 -4.55 -22.10
CA ASP A 773 -39.97 -4.73 -22.26
C ASP A 773 -39.27 -3.48 -21.70
N ILE A 774 -38.93 -3.54 -20.40
CA ILE A 774 -38.27 -2.48 -19.63
C ILE A 774 -37.02 -3.06 -18.96
N SER A 775 -35.88 -2.40 -19.14
CA SER A 775 -34.59 -2.79 -18.57
C SER A 775 -33.80 -1.60 -18.03
N ARG A 776 -32.99 -1.80 -16.98
CA ARG A 776 -32.11 -0.75 -16.43
C ARG A 776 -31.02 -0.36 -17.45
N TYR A 777 -30.89 0.93 -17.73
CA TYR A 777 -29.87 1.48 -18.62
C TYR A 777 -28.63 1.94 -17.83
N TYR A 778 -27.48 1.33 -18.14
CA TYR A 778 -26.24 1.45 -17.35
C TYR A 778 -25.23 2.43 -17.97
N TYR A 779 -25.44 3.73 -17.73
CA TYR A 779 -24.51 4.80 -18.10
C TYR A 779 -23.31 4.89 -17.12
N ARG A 780 -22.39 5.84 -17.33
CA ARG A 780 -21.28 6.15 -16.40
C ARG A 780 -21.69 7.22 -15.39
N LEU A 781 -21.42 7.01 -14.10
CA LEU A 781 -21.60 8.06 -13.09
C LEU A 781 -20.56 9.17 -13.27
N LYS A 782 -20.92 10.40 -12.88
CA LYS A 782 -20.01 11.56 -12.80
C LYS A 782 -19.77 12.05 -11.37
N SER A 783 -20.47 11.48 -10.39
CA SER A 783 -20.40 11.85 -8.98
C SER A 783 -20.38 10.61 -8.09
N VAL A 784 -19.63 10.67 -6.99
CA VAL A 784 -19.48 9.60 -5.98
C VAL A 784 -19.49 10.16 -4.56
N GLN A 785 -19.69 9.29 -3.57
CA GLN A 785 -19.87 9.64 -2.16
C GLN A 785 -18.64 9.35 -1.27
N CYS A 786 -17.62 8.68 -1.79
CA CYS A 786 -16.41 8.25 -1.09
C CYS A 786 -15.30 7.94 -2.09
N ASP A 787 -14.12 7.49 -1.63
CA ASP A 787 -12.98 7.19 -2.50
C ASP A 787 -13.29 6.03 -3.47
N ILE A 788 -13.86 4.93 -2.94
CA ILE A 788 -14.31 3.76 -3.70
C ILE A 788 -15.57 3.17 -3.02
N ASN A 789 -16.69 3.11 -3.73
CA ASN A 789 -17.85 2.29 -3.37
C ASN A 789 -17.92 1.07 -4.31
N LEU A 790 -17.76 -0.12 -3.75
CA LEU A 790 -17.93 -1.39 -4.44
C LEU A 790 -19.39 -1.84 -4.31
N VAL A 791 -20.14 -1.75 -5.40
CA VAL A 791 -21.56 -2.15 -5.47
C VAL A 791 -21.68 -3.51 -6.16
N ILE A 792 -22.40 -4.43 -5.54
CA ILE A 792 -22.55 -5.82 -5.95
C ILE A 792 -23.98 -6.07 -6.42
N PHE A 793 -24.13 -6.65 -7.60
CA PHE A 793 -25.40 -7.05 -8.20
C PHE A 793 -25.38 -8.54 -8.56
N GLU A 794 -26.43 -9.26 -8.19
CA GLU A 794 -26.64 -10.66 -8.56
C GLU A 794 -27.54 -10.74 -9.80
N THR A 795 -27.26 -11.67 -10.72
CA THR A 795 -28.04 -11.90 -11.95
C THR A 795 -28.14 -13.39 -12.25
N GLY A 796 -29.03 -13.79 -13.17
CA GLY A 796 -29.12 -15.19 -13.63
C GLY A 796 -27.83 -15.76 -14.29
N GLU A 797 -26.86 -14.89 -14.59
CA GLU A 797 -25.57 -15.22 -15.20
C GLU A 797 -24.39 -15.22 -14.21
N GLY A 798 -24.59 -14.78 -12.96
CA GLY A 798 -23.57 -14.72 -11.91
C GLY A 798 -23.63 -13.42 -11.11
N PHE A 799 -22.48 -12.77 -10.89
CA PHE A 799 -22.40 -11.45 -10.25
C PHE A 799 -21.77 -10.42 -11.20
N HIS A 800 -22.24 -9.17 -11.11
CA HIS A 800 -21.49 -8.02 -11.63
C HIS A 800 -21.23 -7.00 -10.53
N PHE A 801 -20.11 -6.30 -10.66
CA PHE A 801 -19.58 -5.39 -9.65
C PHE A 801 -19.35 -4.03 -10.29
N GLU A 802 -20.02 -3.01 -9.77
CA GLU A 802 -19.75 -1.61 -10.12
C GLU A 802 -18.77 -1.02 -9.10
N ILE A 803 -17.61 -0.58 -9.58
CA ILE A 803 -16.60 0.10 -8.78
C ILE A 803 -16.72 1.59 -9.09
N ASN A 804 -17.44 2.29 -8.21
CA ASN A 804 -17.73 3.71 -8.32
C ASN A 804 -16.66 4.46 -7.52
N TYR A 805 -15.78 5.19 -8.20
CA TYR A 805 -14.53 5.70 -7.60
C TYR A 805 -14.33 7.20 -7.79
N TYR A 806 -13.56 7.80 -6.89
CA TYR A 806 -13.21 9.22 -6.93
C TYR A 806 -12.07 9.47 -7.93
N SER A 807 -12.39 10.12 -9.05
CA SER A 807 -11.44 10.35 -10.16
C SER A 807 -10.40 11.44 -9.83
N GLY A 808 -10.60 12.19 -8.75
CA GLY A 808 -9.59 13.07 -8.15
C GLY A 808 -8.44 12.33 -7.44
N LEU A 809 -8.52 11.01 -7.27
CA LEU A 809 -7.45 10.17 -6.70
C LEU A 809 -6.92 9.12 -7.67
N PHE A 810 -7.80 8.44 -8.42
CA PHE A 810 -7.44 7.24 -9.18
C PHE A 810 -7.65 7.43 -10.68
N LYS A 811 -6.77 6.80 -11.47
CA LYS A 811 -7.00 6.60 -12.91
C LYS A 811 -7.87 5.38 -13.14
N ARG A 812 -8.58 5.39 -14.27
CA ARG A 812 -9.50 4.31 -14.65
C ARG A 812 -8.80 2.96 -14.74
N GLU A 813 -7.63 2.94 -15.34
CA GLU A 813 -6.79 1.76 -15.54
C GLU A 813 -6.32 1.16 -14.20
N THR A 814 -6.17 1.98 -13.16
CA THR A 814 -5.83 1.54 -11.79
C THR A 814 -7.01 0.87 -11.12
N ILE A 815 -8.22 1.37 -11.31
CA ILE A 815 -9.46 0.76 -10.80
C ILE A 815 -9.84 -0.50 -11.60
N GLU A 816 -9.53 -0.55 -12.90
CA GLU A 816 -9.66 -1.77 -13.72
C GLU A 816 -8.69 -2.86 -13.26
N ARG A 817 -7.45 -2.54 -12.84
CA ARG A 817 -6.57 -3.52 -12.14
C ARG A 817 -7.16 -3.95 -10.79
N PHE A 818 -7.58 -2.99 -9.95
CA PHE A 818 -8.17 -3.25 -8.64
C PHE A 818 -9.39 -4.19 -8.70
N GLY A 819 -10.28 -3.99 -9.68
CA GLY A 819 -11.43 -4.87 -9.91
C GLY A 819 -11.03 -6.30 -10.33
N ASN A 820 -10.01 -6.45 -11.17
CA ASN A 820 -9.49 -7.76 -11.52
C ASN A 820 -8.82 -8.46 -10.32
N HIS A 821 -8.13 -7.72 -9.46
CA HIS A 821 -7.55 -8.26 -8.22
C HIS A 821 -8.61 -8.65 -7.20
N PHE A 822 -9.76 -7.95 -7.15
CA PHE A 822 -10.94 -8.38 -6.38
C PHE A 822 -11.49 -9.72 -6.87
N LEU A 823 -11.65 -9.89 -8.19
CA LEU A 823 -12.07 -11.17 -8.78
C LEU A 823 -11.06 -12.30 -8.50
N ASN A 824 -9.77 -12.00 -8.48
CA ASN A 824 -8.74 -12.98 -8.12
C ASN A 824 -8.79 -13.36 -6.63
N ALA A 825 -9.00 -12.39 -5.74
CA ALA A 825 -9.21 -12.66 -4.32
C ALA A 825 -10.43 -13.58 -4.08
N LEU A 826 -11.55 -13.36 -4.78
CA LEU A 826 -12.72 -14.25 -4.74
C LEU A 826 -12.41 -15.66 -5.26
N LYS A 827 -11.61 -15.79 -6.32
CA LYS A 827 -11.18 -17.10 -6.84
C LYS A 827 -10.24 -17.83 -5.88
N ALA A 828 -9.34 -17.11 -5.20
CA ALA A 828 -8.48 -17.67 -4.16
C ALA A 828 -9.29 -18.14 -2.93
N ILE A 829 -10.28 -17.35 -2.50
CA ILE A 829 -11.27 -17.70 -1.46
C ILE A 829 -11.95 -19.04 -1.77
N LEU A 830 -12.36 -19.27 -3.03
CA LEU A 830 -12.96 -20.53 -3.46
C LEU A 830 -11.96 -21.70 -3.53
N SER A 831 -10.72 -21.44 -3.96
CA SER A 831 -9.73 -22.49 -4.26
C SER A 831 -9.01 -23.04 -3.03
N ASN A 832 -8.68 -22.20 -2.05
CA ASN A 832 -8.02 -22.66 -0.82
C ASN A 832 -8.42 -21.82 0.41
N PRO A 833 -9.58 -22.12 1.04
CA PRO A 833 -10.03 -21.42 2.25
C PRO A 833 -9.22 -21.75 3.53
N GLN A 834 -8.11 -22.48 3.43
CA GLN A 834 -7.18 -22.72 4.54
C GLN A 834 -5.82 -22.02 4.34
N ALA A 835 -5.60 -21.34 3.21
CA ALA A 835 -4.44 -20.47 3.02
C ALA A 835 -4.41 -19.34 4.05
N LYS A 836 -3.21 -18.89 4.42
CA LYS A 836 -3.01 -17.64 5.18
C LYS A 836 -3.27 -16.41 4.31
N LEU A 837 -3.64 -15.30 4.92
CA LEU A 837 -3.84 -14.05 4.18
C LEU A 837 -2.55 -13.54 3.49
N CYS A 838 -1.36 -13.82 4.04
CA CYS A 838 -0.08 -13.56 3.35
C CYS A 838 0.07 -14.37 2.06
N GLU A 839 -0.25 -15.67 2.08
CA GLU A 839 -0.11 -16.63 0.98
C GLU A 839 -1.05 -16.36 -0.21
N ILE A 840 -2.14 -15.60 0.02
CA ILE A 840 -3.08 -15.27 -1.05
C ILE A 840 -2.47 -14.28 -2.03
N ASP A 841 -2.32 -14.75 -3.25
CA ASP A 841 -1.96 -13.96 -4.41
C ASP A 841 -3.21 -13.38 -5.09
N ILE A 842 -3.10 -12.13 -5.52
CA ILE A 842 -4.15 -11.37 -6.21
C ILE A 842 -3.78 -10.99 -7.64
N LEU A 843 -2.53 -11.22 -8.05
CA LEU A 843 -2.00 -10.85 -9.35
C LEU A 843 -2.39 -11.86 -10.43
N SER A 844 -2.62 -11.40 -11.65
CA SER A 844 -2.62 -12.31 -12.79
C SER A 844 -1.21 -12.79 -13.14
N GLU A 845 -1.08 -13.99 -13.72
CA GLU A 845 0.20 -14.49 -14.27
C GLU A 845 0.83 -13.52 -15.30
N GLY A 846 -0.01 -12.75 -16.02
CA GLY A 846 0.45 -11.70 -16.92
C GLY A 846 1.15 -10.56 -16.19
N GLU A 847 0.54 -10.05 -15.11
CA GLU A 847 1.13 -8.99 -14.27
C GLU A 847 2.39 -9.48 -13.54
N LYS A 848 2.38 -10.71 -13.01
CA LYS A 848 3.59 -11.34 -12.45
C LYS A 848 4.72 -11.38 -13.46
N LYS A 849 4.45 -11.84 -14.69
CA LYS A 849 5.44 -11.87 -15.77
C LYS A 849 5.96 -10.46 -16.06
N GLN A 850 5.08 -9.47 -16.09
CA GLN A 850 5.45 -8.08 -16.35
C GLN A 850 6.42 -7.53 -15.28
N ILE A 851 6.07 -7.65 -14.00
CA ILE A 851 6.88 -7.09 -12.89
C ILE A 851 8.14 -7.92 -12.56
N LEU A 852 8.10 -9.24 -12.72
CA LEU A 852 9.25 -10.12 -12.41
C LEU A 852 10.26 -10.24 -13.56
N PHE A 853 9.80 -10.15 -14.81
CA PHE A 853 10.62 -10.47 -15.98
C PHE A 853 10.63 -9.38 -17.05
N ASP A 854 9.49 -8.83 -17.49
CA ASP A 854 9.49 -7.90 -18.64
C ASP A 854 10.07 -6.52 -18.27
N PHE A 855 9.71 -5.95 -17.12
CA PHE A 855 10.35 -4.75 -16.56
C PHE A 855 11.81 -5.00 -16.14
N ASN A 856 12.18 -6.27 -15.97
CA ASN A 856 13.49 -6.75 -15.53
C ASN A 856 14.29 -7.42 -16.66
N ASN A 857 13.95 -7.12 -17.92
CA ASN A 857 14.61 -7.65 -19.11
C ASN A 857 15.87 -6.85 -19.47
N THR A 858 16.84 -6.86 -18.57
CA THR A 858 18.07 -6.03 -18.62
C THR A 858 19.32 -6.80 -19.07
N LYS A 859 19.18 -8.06 -19.48
CA LYS A 859 20.32 -8.92 -19.85
C LYS A 859 21.08 -8.32 -21.04
N ALA A 860 22.38 -8.06 -20.85
CA ALA A 860 23.20 -7.41 -21.87
C ALA A 860 24.67 -7.82 -21.81
N GLU A 861 25.32 -7.92 -22.96
CA GLU A 861 26.75 -8.28 -23.02
C GLU A 861 27.68 -7.12 -22.62
N TYR A 862 28.82 -7.48 -22.05
CA TYR A 862 29.92 -6.60 -21.61
C TYR A 862 31.21 -7.41 -21.45
N GLN A 863 32.38 -6.79 -21.28
CA GLN A 863 33.66 -7.48 -21.06
C GLN A 863 33.77 -8.09 -19.63
N ARG A 864 32.82 -8.97 -19.27
CA ARG A 864 32.68 -9.62 -17.95
C ARG A 864 33.92 -10.39 -17.50
N ASP A 865 34.72 -10.84 -18.46
CA ASP A 865 35.91 -11.66 -18.26
C ASP A 865 37.20 -10.80 -18.16
N LYS A 866 37.08 -9.45 -18.10
CA LYS A 866 38.19 -8.50 -17.95
C LYS A 866 38.09 -7.64 -16.68
N THR A 867 39.22 -7.09 -16.25
CA THR A 867 39.34 -6.12 -15.15
C THR A 867 39.37 -4.67 -15.67
N ILE A 868 39.16 -3.70 -14.78
CA ILE A 868 39.19 -2.28 -15.13
C ILE A 868 40.57 -1.82 -15.64
N HIS A 869 41.66 -2.36 -15.08
CA HIS A 869 43.01 -1.98 -15.46
C HIS A 869 43.46 -2.62 -16.79
N GLN A 870 42.94 -3.80 -17.14
CA GLN A 870 43.13 -4.39 -18.48
C GLN A 870 42.50 -3.52 -19.56
N LEU A 871 41.24 -3.09 -19.35
CA LEU A 871 40.53 -2.23 -20.30
C LEU A 871 41.20 -0.84 -20.41
N PHE A 872 41.78 -0.31 -19.33
CA PHE A 872 42.63 0.87 -19.38
C PHE A 872 43.92 0.65 -20.18
N GLU A 873 44.63 -0.47 -19.98
CA GLU A 873 45.83 -0.80 -20.77
C GLU A 873 45.52 -0.92 -22.27
N GLU A 874 44.40 -1.55 -22.63
CA GLU A 874 43.91 -1.62 -24.02
C GLU A 874 43.60 -0.23 -24.61
N GLN A 875 43.04 0.69 -23.82
CA GLN A 875 42.82 2.08 -24.24
C GLN A 875 44.14 2.87 -24.36
N VAL A 876 45.13 2.61 -23.50
CA VAL A 876 46.46 3.22 -23.59
C VAL A 876 47.18 2.79 -24.87
N GLU A 877 47.01 1.56 -25.36
CA GLU A 877 47.53 1.15 -26.66
C GLU A 877 46.85 1.88 -27.83
N GLY A 878 45.56 2.19 -27.71
CA GLY A 878 44.78 2.89 -28.74
C GLY A 878 45.01 4.41 -28.80
N THR A 879 45.17 5.08 -27.66
CA THR A 879 45.32 6.55 -27.57
C THR A 879 46.44 6.98 -26.59
N PRO A 880 47.69 6.51 -26.75
CA PRO A 880 48.73 6.68 -25.75
C PRO A 880 49.10 8.14 -25.47
N ASP A 881 49.13 8.97 -26.51
CA ASP A 881 49.66 10.34 -26.47
C ASP A 881 48.55 11.40 -26.34
N ASP A 882 47.30 10.98 -26.15
CA ASP A 882 46.18 11.86 -25.80
C ASP A 882 46.14 12.15 -24.29
N ASN A 883 45.53 13.28 -23.91
CA ASN A 883 45.36 13.66 -22.50
C ASN A 883 44.41 12.70 -21.76
N ALA A 884 44.90 12.08 -20.69
CA ALA A 884 44.13 11.27 -19.76
C ALA A 884 43.56 12.13 -18.62
N VAL A 885 44.44 12.81 -17.87
CA VAL A 885 44.10 13.54 -16.64
C VAL A 885 44.50 15.01 -16.81
N ILE A 886 43.64 15.92 -16.34
CA ILE A 886 43.82 17.37 -16.36
C ILE A 886 43.61 17.88 -14.93
N PHE A 887 44.56 18.65 -14.40
CA PHE A 887 44.47 19.31 -13.09
C PHE A 887 45.07 20.70 -13.16
N GLU A 888 44.29 21.72 -12.78
CA GLU A 888 44.61 23.15 -12.89
C GLU A 888 45.03 23.60 -14.30
N ASP A 889 46.34 23.65 -14.58
CA ASP A 889 46.98 23.99 -15.86
C ASP A 889 47.90 22.87 -16.38
N SER A 890 47.96 21.74 -15.67
CA SER A 890 48.74 20.55 -16.05
C SER A 890 47.86 19.49 -16.69
N CYS A 891 48.40 18.76 -17.67
CA CYS A 891 47.82 17.52 -18.17
C CYS A 891 48.82 16.36 -18.06
N MET A 892 48.31 15.13 -18.13
CA MET A 892 49.10 13.90 -18.21
C MET A 892 48.49 12.99 -19.28
N THR A 893 49.32 12.44 -20.15
CA THR A 893 48.86 11.52 -21.20
C THR A 893 48.49 10.14 -20.67
N TYR A 894 47.73 9.37 -21.46
CA TYR A 894 47.44 7.96 -21.18
C TYR A 894 48.72 7.14 -20.95
N ARG A 895 49.76 7.34 -21.77
CA ARG A 895 51.08 6.70 -21.66
C ARG A 895 51.75 7.04 -20.33
N GLU A 896 51.86 8.32 -19.98
CA GLU A 896 52.52 8.76 -18.75
C GLU A 896 51.82 8.26 -17.49
N LEU A 897 50.48 8.32 -17.45
CA LEU A 897 49.70 7.78 -16.35
C LEU A 897 49.92 6.27 -16.22
N ASN A 898 49.85 5.53 -17.33
CA ASN A 898 50.05 4.09 -17.35
C ASN A 898 51.44 3.71 -16.86
N GLU A 899 52.49 4.35 -17.37
CA GLU A 899 53.87 4.08 -16.94
C GLU A 899 54.13 4.43 -15.46
N LYS A 900 53.61 5.57 -14.96
CA LYS A 900 53.74 5.92 -13.54
C LYS A 900 52.99 4.93 -12.64
N ALA A 901 51.76 4.55 -13.03
CA ALA A 901 50.98 3.54 -12.33
C ALA A 901 51.67 2.16 -12.36
N ASN A 902 52.30 1.78 -13.48
CA ASN A 902 53.07 0.55 -13.64
C ASN A 902 54.32 0.51 -12.75
N ARG A 903 55.00 1.63 -12.53
CA ARG A 903 56.15 1.72 -11.61
C ARG A 903 55.69 1.60 -10.15
N LEU A 904 54.67 2.35 -9.75
CA LEU A 904 54.10 2.26 -8.41
C LEU A 904 53.46 0.89 -8.12
N ALA A 905 52.86 0.22 -9.11
CA ALA A 905 52.33 -1.14 -8.96
C ALA A 905 53.42 -2.17 -8.68
N ARG A 906 54.63 -2.02 -9.26
CA ARG A 906 55.81 -2.84 -8.91
C ARG A 906 56.24 -2.58 -7.45
N VAL A 907 56.23 -1.32 -7.00
CA VAL A 907 56.47 -0.97 -5.59
C VAL A 907 55.42 -1.60 -4.68
N LEU A 908 54.13 -1.55 -5.00
CA LEU A 908 53.07 -2.20 -4.21
C LEU A 908 53.23 -3.72 -4.16
N ARG A 909 53.46 -4.41 -5.29
CA ARG A 909 53.71 -5.87 -5.34
C ARG A 909 54.93 -6.29 -4.51
N SER A 910 56.04 -5.55 -4.60
CA SER A 910 57.23 -5.78 -3.76
C SER A 910 57.03 -5.52 -2.27
N ASN A 911 55.94 -4.86 -1.88
CA ASN A 911 55.51 -4.71 -0.48
C ASN A 911 54.37 -5.67 -0.09
N GLY A 912 54.10 -6.69 -0.91
CA GLY A 912 53.18 -7.78 -0.59
C GLY A 912 51.71 -7.55 -0.99
N ILE A 913 51.42 -6.53 -1.81
CA ILE A 913 50.07 -6.38 -2.40
C ILE A 913 49.88 -7.40 -3.52
N GLY A 914 48.78 -8.13 -3.45
CA GLY A 914 48.31 -9.06 -4.48
C GLY A 914 46.78 -9.05 -4.56
N ARG A 915 46.18 -10.09 -5.13
CA ARG A 915 44.72 -10.26 -5.28
C ARG A 915 43.98 -10.01 -3.96
N ASP A 916 42.85 -9.31 -4.02
CA ASP A 916 41.98 -8.92 -2.89
C ASP A 916 42.67 -8.16 -1.73
N SER A 917 43.92 -7.71 -1.90
CA SER A 917 44.63 -6.94 -0.88
C SER A 917 44.09 -5.51 -0.82
N ILE A 918 43.68 -5.04 0.35
CA ILE A 918 43.18 -3.66 0.52
C ILE A 918 44.35 -2.70 0.74
N VAL A 919 44.43 -1.66 -0.09
CA VAL A 919 45.35 -0.53 0.05
C VAL A 919 44.55 0.73 0.40
N ALA A 920 44.87 1.34 1.54
CA ALA A 920 44.25 2.60 1.91
C ALA A 920 44.85 3.76 1.11
N MET A 921 44.02 4.75 0.78
CA MET A 921 44.43 5.97 0.09
C MET A 921 43.85 7.17 0.82
N MET A 922 44.73 8.07 1.29
CA MET A 922 44.37 9.37 1.88
C MET A 922 45.02 10.49 1.03
N VAL A 923 44.32 10.85 -0.04
CA VAL A 923 44.82 11.65 -1.17
C VAL A 923 43.69 12.60 -1.60
N GLU A 924 43.99 13.87 -1.84
CA GLU A 924 42.98 14.81 -2.35
C GLU A 924 42.96 14.77 -3.89
N ARG A 925 42.07 15.51 -4.56
CA ARG A 925 42.06 15.56 -6.03
C ARG A 925 43.38 16.13 -6.56
N SER A 926 44.17 15.29 -7.23
CA SER A 926 45.53 15.56 -7.71
C SER A 926 45.91 14.57 -8.82
N MET A 927 47.00 14.84 -9.55
CA MET A 927 47.56 13.89 -10.52
C MET A 927 47.96 12.56 -9.87
N GLU A 928 48.47 12.65 -8.64
CA GLU A 928 48.90 11.55 -7.79
C GLU A 928 47.74 10.62 -7.43
N MET A 929 46.51 11.14 -7.25
CA MET A 929 45.33 10.32 -7.00
C MET A 929 45.06 9.34 -8.15
N SER A 930 45.11 9.78 -9.41
CA SER A 930 44.95 8.91 -10.58
C SER A 930 46.02 7.83 -10.67
N ILE A 931 47.28 8.21 -10.40
CA ILE A 931 48.41 7.26 -10.40
C ILE A 931 48.22 6.21 -9.30
N GLY A 932 47.87 6.63 -8.09
CA GLY A 932 47.65 5.75 -6.93
C GLY A 932 46.51 4.76 -7.16
N LEU A 933 45.34 5.25 -7.60
CA LEU A 933 44.17 4.42 -7.89
C LEU A 933 44.51 3.32 -8.91
N MET A 934 45.09 3.71 -10.05
CA MET A 934 45.41 2.75 -11.11
C MET A 934 46.57 1.82 -10.74
N ALA A 935 47.54 2.27 -9.93
CA ALA A 935 48.62 1.44 -9.42
C ALA A 935 48.12 0.36 -8.43
N VAL A 936 47.18 0.68 -7.55
CA VAL A 936 46.56 -0.28 -6.62
C VAL A 936 45.85 -1.39 -7.40
N LEU A 937 45.02 -0.99 -8.37
CA LEU A 937 44.29 -1.91 -9.23
C LEU A 937 45.24 -2.81 -10.04
N LYS A 938 46.31 -2.26 -10.62
CA LYS A 938 47.35 -3.04 -11.34
C LYS A 938 48.19 -3.93 -10.44
N ALA A 939 48.41 -3.54 -9.18
CA ALA A 939 49.22 -4.31 -8.25
C ALA A 939 48.53 -5.64 -7.86
N GLY A 940 47.21 -5.67 -7.85
CA GLY A 940 46.41 -6.81 -7.35
C GLY A 940 45.23 -6.37 -6.49
N GLY A 941 45.26 -5.15 -5.95
CA GLY A 941 44.49 -4.76 -4.79
C GLY A 941 43.25 -3.92 -5.06
N ALA A 942 42.41 -3.84 -4.03
CA ALA A 942 41.30 -2.92 -3.94
C ALA A 942 41.75 -1.62 -3.26
N TYR A 943 41.32 -0.46 -3.77
CA TYR A 943 41.56 0.80 -3.06
C TYR A 943 40.46 1.03 -1.99
N LEU A 944 40.88 1.57 -0.85
CA LEU A 944 40.02 2.06 0.23
C LEU A 944 40.22 3.57 0.37
N PRO A 945 39.26 4.41 -0.08
CA PRO A 945 39.38 5.85 0.02
C PRO A 945 39.09 6.33 1.46
N VAL A 946 39.98 7.16 2.01
CA VAL A 946 39.88 7.72 3.36
C VAL A 946 40.08 9.23 3.30
N SER A 947 39.07 10.02 3.71
CA SER A 947 39.24 11.49 3.75
C SER A 947 40.10 11.90 4.95
N PRO A 948 41.06 12.83 4.79
CA PRO A 948 41.77 13.44 5.91
C PRO A 948 40.86 14.33 6.78
N GLU A 949 39.66 14.71 6.30
CA GLU A 949 38.65 15.45 7.09
C GLU A 949 37.91 14.54 8.10
N TYR A 950 38.08 13.22 8.06
CA TYR A 950 37.39 12.31 8.97
C TYR A 950 37.99 12.34 10.39
N PRO A 951 37.17 12.17 11.45
CA PRO A 951 37.67 12.04 12.82
C PRO A 951 38.69 10.89 12.94
N GLN A 952 39.73 11.07 13.76
CA GLN A 952 40.81 10.08 13.90
C GLN A 952 40.29 8.68 14.27
N ASP A 953 39.30 8.58 15.16
CA ASP A 953 38.67 7.30 15.53
C ASP A 953 38.01 6.59 14.33
N ARG A 954 37.44 7.35 13.38
CA ARG A 954 36.85 6.81 12.15
C ARG A 954 37.94 6.34 11.19
N ILE A 955 39.04 7.11 11.06
CA ILE A 955 40.20 6.73 10.24
C ILE A 955 40.84 5.45 10.80
N ALA A 956 41.10 5.40 12.11
CA ALA A 956 41.64 4.23 12.80
C ALA A 956 40.74 3.01 12.61
N TYR A 957 39.43 3.12 12.89
CA TYR A 957 38.47 2.03 12.68
C TYR A 957 38.42 1.58 11.21
N MET A 958 38.46 2.47 10.22
CA MET A 958 38.45 2.08 8.81
C MET A 958 39.73 1.33 8.39
N LEU A 959 40.87 1.62 9.00
CA LEU A 959 42.15 0.95 8.73
C LEU A 959 42.28 -0.39 9.49
N GLU A 960 41.73 -0.46 10.71
CA GLU A 960 41.61 -1.67 11.54
C GLU A 960 40.61 -2.67 10.91
N ASP A 961 39.36 -2.24 10.67
CA ASP A 961 38.27 -3.06 10.11
C ASP A 961 38.53 -3.54 8.68
N SER A 962 39.50 -2.93 7.98
CA SER A 962 39.98 -3.37 6.66
C SER A 962 41.32 -4.11 6.67
N GLY A 963 42.10 -4.04 7.76
CA GLY A 963 43.44 -4.62 7.84
C GLY A 963 44.45 -4.04 6.84
N ALA A 964 44.23 -2.83 6.32
CA ALA A 964 45.00 -2.24 5.22
C ALA A 964 46.45 -1.93 5.63
N ARG A 965 47.41 -2.74 5.16
CA ARG A 965 48.83 -2.68 5.58
C ARG A 965 49.65 -1.58 4.91
N ILE A 966 49.12 -0.96 3.85
CA ILE A 966 49.75 0.15 3.12
C ILE A 966 48.76 1.31 3.06
N LEU A 967 49.26 2.53 3.31
CA LEU A 967 48.55 3.79 3.12
C LEU A 967 49.30 4.64 2.09
N LEU A 968 48.63 4.99 0.99
CA LEU A 968 49.11 6.00 0.04
C LEU A 968 48.70 7.39 0.52
N THR A 969 49.64 8.33 0.55
CA THR A 969 49.42 9.74 0.93
C THR A 969 49.97 10.68 -0.14
N GLN A 970 49.70 11.98 -0.04
CA GLN A 970 50.29 13.00 -0.94
C GLN A 970 51.01 14.15 -0.21
N ASN A 971 51.16 14.05 1.11
CA ASN A 971 51.87 15.00 1.96
C ASN A 971 52.45 14.20 3.16
N THR A 972 53.44 14.77 3.84
CA THR A 972 53.88 14.29 5.16
C THR A 972 52.73 14.41 6.15
N ILE A 973 52.23 13.27 6.66
CA ILE A 973 51.24 13.25 7.74
C ILE A 973 51.99 13.39 9.08
N ASP A 974 52.37 14.62 9.39
CA ASP A 974 52.95 14.94 10.69
C ASP A 974 51.90 14.72 11.79
N ASN A 975 52.18 13.76 12.70
CA ASN A 975 51.41 13.41 13.91
C ASN A 975 50.16 12.51 13.77
N VAL A 976 50.15 11.52 12.86
CA VAL A 976 49.21 10.38 12.98
C VAL A 976 49.95 9.05 13.11
N GLN A 977 50.03 8.53 14.35
CA GLN A 977 50.58 7.21 14.65
C GLN A 977 49.57 6.11 14.27
N LEU A 978 49.55 5.73 12.99
CA LEU A 978 48.71 4.64 12.50
C LEU A 978 49.33 3.26 12.77
N THR A 979 49.11 2.74 13.98
CA THR A 979 49.41 1.35 14.35
C THR A 979 48.17 0.47 14.24
N ILE A 980 48.27 -0.63 13.50
CA ILE A 980 47.32 -1.75 13.55
C ILE A 980 47.69 -2.63 14.75
N ASP A 981 46.69 -3.12 15.49
CA ASP A 981 46.80 -3.99 16.67
C ASP A 981 47.72 -3.46 17.80
N ASN A 982 48.02 -2.15 17.84
CA ASN A 982 49.06 -1.52 18.68
C ASN A 982 50.50 -2.05 18.49
N GLU A 983 50.72 -3.06 17.64
CA GLU A 983 52.03 -3.74 17.49
C GLU A 983 52.70 -3.53 16.12
N LYS A 984 51.97 -3.11 15.07
CA LYS A 984 52.53 -2.97 13.72
C LYS A 984 52.16 -1.63 13.06
N PRO A 985 53.14 -0.80 12.63
CA PRO A 985 52.84 0.42 11.89
C PRO A 985 52.37 0.10 10.47
N ILE A 986 51.40 0.87 9.96
CA ILE A 986 51.03 0.84 8.54
C ILE A 986 52.20 1.40 7.72
N LYS A 987 52.52 0.76 6.58
CA LYS A 987 53.53 1.32 5.67
C LYS A 987 52.94 2.50 4.89
N ILE A 988 53.35 3.70 5.24
CA ILE A 988 53.05 4.91 4.49
C ILE A 988 53.93 4.96 3.23
N ILE A 989 53.35 5.34 2.09
CA ILE A 989 54.05 5.66 0.84
C ILE A 989 53.52 7.03 0.38
N ASP A 990 54.38 8.05 0.39
CA ASP A 990 54.06 9.38 -0.13
C ASP A 990 54.19 9.37 -1.67
N LEU A 991 53.10 9.67 -2.36
CA LEU A 991 53.00 9.71 -3.82
C LEU A 991 53.83 10.86 -4.44
N LYS A 992 54.34 11.80 -3.64
CA LYS A 992 55.29 12.82 -4.11
C LYS A 992 56.75 12.35 -4.12
N ASP A 993 57.09 11.24 -3.46
CA ASP A 993 58.45 10.69 -3.50
C ASP A 993 58.76 10.14 -4.90
N GLN A 994 59.59 10.86 -5.64
CA GLN A 994 59.99 10.48 -7.00
C GLN A 994 60.70 9.12 -7.06
N ASN A 995 61.24 8.61 -5.95
CA ASN A 995 61.90 7.31 -5.94
C ASN A 995 60.96 6.13 -6.21
N ILE A 996 59.66 6.27 -5.93
CA ILE A 996 58.65 5.21 -6.20
C ILE A 996 58.31 5.10 -7.70
N TYR A 997 58.71 6.09 -8.49
CA TYR A 997 58.54 6.15 -9.95
C TYR A 997 59.85 5.88 -10.70
N ASN A 998 60.85 5.26 -10.05
CA ASN A 998 62.05 4.77 -10.71
C ASN A 998 61.83 3.39 -11.34
N GLY A 999 62.49 3.12 -12.47
CA GLY A 999 62.56 1.80 -13.09
C GLY A 999 61.55 1.56 -14.22
N ASP A 1000 61.21 0.28 -14.41
CA ASP A 1000 60.44 -0.24 -15.54
C ASP A 1000 58.96 0.20 -15.51
N GLY A 1001 58.52 0.88 -16.58
CA GLY A 1001 57.16 1.38 -16.76
C GLY A 1001 56.27 0.53 -17.68
N SER A 1002 56.74 -0.61 -18.18
CA SER A 1002 55.91 -1.53 -18.98
C SER A 1002 54.76 -2.13 -18.16
N ASN A 1003 53.71 -2.64 -18.83
CA ASN A 1003 52.58 -3.28 -18.14
C ASN A 1003 53.07 -4.49 -17.31
N LEU A 1004 52.32 -4.84 -16.27
CA LEU A 1004 52.62 -5.98 -15.41
C LEU A 1004 51.79 -7.19 -15.85
N ASP A 1005 52.26 -8.41 -15.55
CA ASP A 1005 51.41 -9.60 -15.64
C ASP A 1005 50.11 -9.37 -14.86
N ILE A 1006 48.95 -9.51 -15.51
CA ILE A 1006 47.66 -9.34 -14.84
C ILE A 1006 47.40 -10.59 -13.98
N ILE A 1007 47.34 -10.37 -12.66
CA ILE A 1007 47.07 -11.43 -11.67
C ILE A 1007 45.61 -11.44 -11.21
N ASN A 1008 44.84 -10.39 -11.50
CA ASN A 1008 43.47 -10.26 -11.02
C ASN A 1008 42.46 -11.02 -11.87
N MET A 1009 41.47 -11.59 -11.20
CA MET A 1009 40.25 -12.07 -11.84
C MET A 1009 39.15 -10.98 -11.80
N PRO A 1010 38.15 -11.02 -12.69
CA PRO A 1010 37.01 -10.07 -12.65
C PRO A 1010 36.15 -10.17 -11.37
N THR A 1011 36.29 -11.26 -10.62
CA THR A 1011 35.68 -11.48 -9.30
C THR A 1011 36.46 -10.86 -8.15
N ASP A 1012 37.68 -10.39 -8.38
CA ASP A 1012 38.50 -9.75 -7.35
C ASP A 1012 37.97 -8.34 -7.04
N LEU A 1013 38.24 -7.87 -5.82
CA LEU A 1013 37.80 -6.57 -5.35
C LEU A 1013 38.51 -5.43 -6.11
N ALA A 1014 37.72 -4.54 -6.69
CA ALA A 1014 38.20 -3.28 -7.28
C ALA A 1014 38.30 -2.18 -6.21
N TYR A 1015 37.34 -2.13 -5.28
CA TYR A 1015 37.31 -1.13 -4.21
C TYR A 1015 36.52 -1.59 -2.99
N VAL A 1016 36.82 -0.94 -1.86
CA VAL A 1016 35.99 -1.01 -0.64
C VAL A 1016 35.64 0.42 -0.24
N ILE A 1017 34.36 0.80 -0.34
CA ILE A 1017 33.86 2.10 0.12
C ILE A 1017 33.04 1.91 1.39
N TYR A 1018 33.29 2.74 2.40
CA TYR A 1018 32.57 2.70 3.67
C TYR A 1018 31.31 3.56 3.62
N THR A 1019 30.17 2.93 3.86
CA THR A 1019 28.85 3.58 4.00
C THR A 1019 28.84 4.68 5.08
N SER A 1020 27.87 5.59 5.01
CA SER A 1020 27.80 6.80 5.83
C SER A 1020 27.73 6.59 7.35
N GLY A 1021 27.34 5.39 7.82
CA GLY A 1021 27.28 5.05 9.25
C GLY A 1021 26.00 5.49 9.96
N SER A 1022 24.92 5.82 9.24
CA SER A 1022 23.62 6.21 9.83
C SER A 1022 23.02 5.21 10.83
N THR A 1023 23.46 3.95 10.81
CA THR A 1023 23.03 2.86 11.71
C THR A 1023 24.10 2.44 12.73
N GLY A 1024 25.12 3.29 12.99
CA GLY A 1024 26.16 3.04 13.98
C GLY A 1024 27.58 3.11 13.38
N LYS A 1025 28.36 2.03 13.48
CA LYS A 1025 29.68 1.99 12.82
C LYS A 1025 29.52 1.89 11.29
N PRO A 1026 30.33 2.62 10.50
CA PRO A 1026 30.28 2.53 9.04
C PRO A 1026 30.76 1.15 8.56
N LYS A 1027 30.32 0.75 7.35
CA LYS A 1027 30.46 -0.62 6.83
C LYS A 1027 31.10 -0.56 5.44
N GLY A 1028 32.25 -1.23 5.25
CA GLY A 1028 32.89 -1.35 3.94
C GLY A 1028 32.09 -2.28 3.02
N ALA A 1029 31.54 -1.74 1.93
CA ALA A 1029 30.92 -2.52 0.87
C ALA A 1029 32.00 -3.01 -0.11
N MET A 1030 32.04 -4.33 -0.37
CA MET A 1030 33.09 -4.98 -1.17
C MET A 1030 32.65 -5.14 -2.63
N ILE A 1031 33.18 -4.31 -3.55
CA ILE A 1031 32.78 -4.30 -4.96
C ILE A 1031 33.85 -4.94 -5.86
N GLU A 1032 33.42 -5.85 -6.73
CA GLU A 1032 34.26 -6.62 -7.63
C GLU A 1032 34.46 -5.92 -8.99
N HIS A 1033 35.57 -6.20 -9.69
CA HIS A 1033 35.87 -5.60 -11.00
C HIS A 1033 34.72 -5.73 -12.01
N ARG A 1034 34.10 -6.92 -12.12
CA ARG A 1034 32.98 -7.17 -13.06
C ARG A 1034 31.77 -6.27 -12.83
N SER A 1035 31.48 -5.94 -11.57
CA SER A 1035 30.35 -5.08 -11.18
C SER A 1035 30.58 -3.65 -11.68
N LEU A 1036 31.81 -3.15 -11.52
CA LEU A 1036 32.23 -1.85 -12.05
C LEU A 1036 32.25 -1.84 -13.58
N VAL A 1037 32.84 -2.84 -14.24
CA VAL A 1037 32.90 -2.91 -15.71
C VAL A 1037 31.49 -2.98 -16.32
N ASN A 1038 30.55 -3.72 -15.72
CA ASN A 1038 29.15 -3.72 -16.14
C ASN A 1038 28.51 -2.32 -16.06
N ARG A 1039 28.65 -1.64 -14.91
CA ARG A 1039 28.11 -0.29 -14.66
C ARG A 1039 28.71 0.77 -15.59
N LEU A 1040 30.00 0.65 -15.96
CA LEU A 1040 30.64 1.55 -16.93
C LEU A 1040 30.26 1.25 -18.39
N ASN A 1041 30.16 -0.03 -18.76
CA ASN A 1041 29.68 -0.45 -20.08
C ASN A 1041 28.23 -0.02 -20.32
N TRP A 1042 27.37 -0.07 -19.28
CA TRP A 1042 26.03 0.50 -19.35
C TRP A 1042 26.03 2.01 -19.60
N MET A 1043 26.82 2.78 -18.81
CA MET A 1043 26.97 4.23 -19.04
C MET A 1043 27.40 4.50 -20.48
N GLN A 1044 28.39 3.77 -21.00
CA GLN A 1044 28.89 4.00 -22.36
C GLN A 1044 27.86 3.69 -23.46
N LYS A 1045 27.03 2.64 -23.31
CA LYS A 1045 25.93 2.37 -24.24
C LYS A 1045 24.85 3.45 -24.20
N LYS A 1046 24.57 3.99 -23.03
CA LYS A 1046 23.43 4.90 -22.77
C LYS A 1046 23.78 6.37 -23.02
N TYR A 1047 25.03 6.75 -22.74
CA TYR A 1047 25.51 8.12 -22.61
C TYR A 1047 26.88 8.34 -23.30
N PRO A 1048 27.10 7.83 -24.53
CA PRO A 1048 28.43 7.63 -25.10
C PRO A 1048 29.35 8.85 -25.04
N ILE A 1049 30.52 8.67 -24.43
CA ILE A 1049 31.66 9.61 -24.46
C ILE A 1049 32.81 9.05 -25.29
N GLY A 1050 33.73 9.89 -25.74
CA GLY A 1050 34.96 9.44 -26.38
C GLY A 1050 36.00 10.54 -26.51
N LYS A 1051 36.88 10.41 -27.50
CA LYS A 1051 37.96 11.38 -27.74
C LYS A 1051 37.42 12.80 -27.94
N GLY A 1052 37.79 13.69 -27.02
CA GLY A 1052 37.36 15.09 -26.99
C GLY A 1052 36.22 15.40 -26.01
N ASP A 1053 35.64 14.39 -25.36
CA ASP A 1053 34.81 14.58 -24.17
C ASP A 1053 35.68 14.71 -22.91
N VAL A 1054 35.20 15.48 -21.93
CA VAL A 1054 35.88 15.76 -20.67
C VAL A 1054 34.90 15.63 -19.51
N ILE A 1055 35.14 14.65 -18.63
CA ILE A 1055 34.36 14.46 -17.39
C ILE A 1055 34.93 15.36 -16.30
N LEU A 1056 34.09 16.01 -15.49
CA LEU A 1056 34.52 16.71 -14.27
C LEU A 1056 34.47 15.77 -13.05
N GLN A 1057 35.65 15.42 -12.49
CA GLN A 1057 35.74 14.74 -11.21
C GLN A 1057 35.44 15.74 -10.09
N LYS A 1058 34.19 15.70 -9.62
CA LYS A 1058 33.56 16.71 -8.76
C LYS A 1058 33.08 16.15 -7.43
N THR A 1059 32.78 14.85 -7.31
CA THR A 1059 32.35 14.25 -6.03
C THR A 1059 33.55 13.82 -5.17
N PRO A 1060 33.42 13.72 -3.83
CA PRO A 1060 34.49 13.19 -2.99
C PRO A 1060 34.73 11.70 -3.31
N TYR A 1061 35.98 11.30 -3.55
CA TYR A 1061 36.33 9.90 -3.89
C TYR A 1061 36.04 8.86 -2.79
N THR A 1062 35.65 9.31 -1.59
CA THR A 1062 35.11 8.49 -0.50
C THR A 1062 33.63 8.12 -0.69
N PHE A 1063 33.00 8.54 -1.78
CA PHE A 1063 31.60 8.25 -2.10
C PHE A 1063 31.51 7.57 -3.47
N ASP A 1064 30.65 6.56 -3.60
CA ASP A 1064 30.57 5.68 -4.78
C ASP A 1064 30.22 6.39 -6.09
N VAL A 1065 29.41 7.46 -6.05
CA VAL A 1065 29.09 8.27 -7.24
C VAL A 1065 30.35 8.78 -7.95
N SER A 1066 31.46 9.00 -7.24
CA SER A 1066 32.75 9.38 -7.86
C SER A 1066 33.34 8.30 -8.75
N VAL A 1067 32.99 7.03 -8.56
CA VAL A 1067 33.74 5.92 -9.16
C VAL A 1067 33.57 5.87 -10.68
N TRP A 1068 32.45 6.36 -11.23
CA TRP A 1068 32.34 6.55 -12.68
C TRP A 1068 33.07 7.81 -13.17
N GLU A 1069 33.11 8.89 -12.39
CA GLU A 1069 33.95 10.07 -12.69
C GLU A 1069 35.45 9.68 -12.75
N LEU A 1070 35.87 8.74 -11.90
CA LEU A 1070 37.27 8.28 -11.79
C LEU A 1070 37.70 7.29 -12.88
N PHE A 1071 36.78 6.49 -13.45
CA PHE A 1071 37.16 5.38 -14.36
C PHE A 1071 36.43 5.33 -15.71
N TRP A 1072 35.35 6.06 -15.95
CA TRP A 1072 34.60 5.89 -17.21
C TRP A 1072 35.37 6.40 -18.43
N TRP A 1073 35.97 7.58 -18.32
CA TRP A 1073 36.78 8.21 -19.37
C TRP A 1073 37.94 7.30 -19.84
N SER A 1074 38.56 6.60 -18.89
CA SER A 1074 39.82 5.85 -19.08
C SER A 1074 39.67 4.62 -19.97
N LEU A 1075 38.43 4.25 -20.31
CA LEU A 1075 38.11 3.12 -21.18
C LEU A 1075 37.72 3.54 -22.60
N GLN A 1076 37.66 4.84 -22.90
CA GLN A 1076 37.03 5.39 -24.12
C GLN A 1076 37.86 6.47 -24.83
N GLY A 1077 39.04 6.81 -24.31
CA GLY A 1077 39.91 7.86 -24.89
C GLY A 1077 39.43 9.29 -24.61
N ALA A 1078 38.46 9.46 -23.70
CA ALA A 1078 38.07 10.75 -23.16
C ALA A 1078 39.09 11.22 -22.10
N SER A 1079 38.98 12.48 -21.63
CA SER A 1079 39.81 13.00 -20.54
C SER A 1079 38.99 13.19 -19.25
N VAL A 1080 39.67 13.31 -18.12
CA VAL A 1080 39.07 13.76 -16.85
C VAL A 1080 39.72 15.05 -16.36
N CYS A 1081 38.88 16.03 -16.00
CA CYS A 1081 39.27 17.24 -15.30
C CYS A 1081 39.04 17.04 -13.80
N PHE A 1082 40.09 17.12 -13.00
CA PHE A 1082 39.99 17.07 -11.54
C PHE A 1082 39.73 18.49 -11.02
N LEU A 1083 38.60 18.68 -10.34
CA LEU A 1083 38.27 19.95 -9.68
C LEU A 1083 39.23 20.19 -8.51
N ILE A 1084 39.61 21.45 -8.24
CA ILE A 1084 40.45 21.79 -7.07
C ILE A 1084 39.81 21.32 -5.75
N PRO A 1085 40.57 20.87 -4.74
CA PRO A 1085 40.04 20.50 -3.43
C PRO A 1085 39.17 21.60 -2.80
N GLY A 1086 38.05 21.22 -2.16
CA GLY A 1086 37.06 22.15 -1.59
C GLY A 1086 36.14 22.84 -2.63
N GLY A 1087 36.60 22.97 -3.89
CA GLY A 1087 35.83 23.58 -4.98
C GLY A 1087 34.52 22.85 -5.31
N GLU A 1088 34.30 21.63 -4.84
CA GLU A 1088 33.03 20.91 -5.06
C GLU A 1088 31.81 21.57 -4.39
N LYS A 1089 32.06 22.47 -3.43
CA LYS A 1089 31.08 23.27 -2.71
C LYS A 1089 30.87 24.67 -3.33
N ASP A 1090 31.73 25.09 -4.25
CA ASP A 1090 31.70 26.43 -4.87
C ASP A 1090 31.22 26.37 -6.34
N PRO A 1091 30.04 26.92 -6.67
CA PRO A 1091 29.56 26.95 -8.06
C PRO A 1091 30.43 27.80 -8.99
N VAL A 1092 31.19 28.78 -8.47
CA VAL A 1092 32.13 29.61 -9.25
C VAL A 1092 33.25 28.74 -9.82
N GLU A 1093 33.87 27.90 -8.98
CA GLU A 1093 34.98 27.03 -9.40
C GLU A 1093 34.51 25.89 -10.30
N ILE A 1094 33.30 25.36 -10.08
CA ILE A 1094 32.67 24.40 -11.00
C ILE A 1094 32.48 25.04 -12.39
N ILE A 1095 31.95 26.26 -12.48
CA ILE A 1095 31.75 26.95 -13.77
C ILE A 1095 33.08 27.31 -14.45
N LYS A 1096 34.08 27.76 -13.69
CA LYS A 1096 35.44 27.99 -14.19
C LYS A 1096 36.06 26.72 -14.77
N ALA A 1097 35.91 25.57 -14.09
CA ALA A 1097 36.41 24.30 -14.59
C ALA A 1097 35.71 23.87 -15.88
N ILE A 1098 34.39 24.05 -15.96
CA ILE A 1098 33.59 23.77 -17.16
C ILE A 1098 34.05 24.63 -18.34
N GLU A 1099 34.16 25.95 -18.14
CA GLU A 1099 34.60 26.89 -19.18
C GLU A 1099 36.04 26.64 -19.63
N LYS A 1100 36.98 26.51 -18.68
CA LYS A 1100 38.42 26.41 -18.97
C LYS A 1100 38.77 25.12 -19.70
N GLN A 1101 38.14 24.01 -19.32
CA GLN A 1101 38.49 22.67 -19.82
C GLN A 1101 37.42 22.06 -20.76
N ASN A 1102 36.41 22.85 -21.16
CA ASN A 1102 35.31 22.43 -22.04
C ASN A 1102 34.59 21.16 -21.54
N VAL A 1103 34.32 21.08 -20.23
CA VAL A 1103 33.66 19.92 -19.61
C VAL A 1103 32.34 19.60 -20.30
N THR A 1104 32.15 18.32 -20.62
CA THR A 1104 30.96 17.80 -21.28
C THR A 1104 30.01 17.07 -20.34
N THR A 1105 30.49 16.65 -19.17
CA THR A 1105 29.83 15.69 -18.27
C THR A 1105 30.25 15.88 -16.82
#